data_AF-A0A6C0DXK1-F1
#
_entry.id   AF-A0A6C0DXK1-F1
#
_cell.length_a   1.000
_cell.length_b   1.000
_cell.length_c   1.000
_cell.angle_alpha   90.00
_cell.angle_beta   90.00
_cell.angle_gamma   90.00
#
_symmetry.space_group_name_H-M   'P 1'
#
loop_
_entity.id
_entity.type
_entity.pdbx_description
1 polymer ?
#
loop_
_entity_poly.entity_id
_entity_poly.type
_entity_poly.pdbx_seq_one_letter_code
_entity_poly.pdbx_strand_id
1 'polypeptide(L)'
;MFSVSYTEPVMKATSTPTICLNMIVKNESRVILRLLNTVVKLIDSYCICDTGSTDNTVSLIETFMTEHNIPGKIVFEPFQDFGYNRTHALNEAAKMPNQDYLLLMDADMYLTGEALKNPESFKKTLTKDCYHLCQGSPTYYYKNVRIVKNGKGYSYWGVTHEYVKTPEGTVYDAIDTDVLFIQDIGDGGAKTDKFERDIRLLTKGLEDNPNNDRYTFYLANSLRDAGRIVEAIEMFKKRVEIGGWIEEVWHSYYSMGKCYAILGEHEKAISAWIDGYNHYPNRIENLYEIINYYRLRGKNRSAYTFYVLAHESNRKWGASRDFLFLQKDVYDYKIDYELSIVGYYVNDSGIDLVKTCMKVLAYSHLPDNTASNVLSNYKFYTKKVSHEPNLLPAQPLDVLIRLTDGFNFDQVFVKSTPSIIQRENHLIINTRYVNYRIDDRGGYVNQENVITKNVISVIDISKPLWKVVQEFELKYDTSKDGRYVGLEDIRLFLNGTEILYNANRGMPDGSMKIEHGKISLDEESTKDSKWLELDSGNRQIEKNWVLFQASSPQEDKGTAVKCVYNWNPTFAVGNIDLSSSHVNVIAHKPVPYFFRYLRGSTNGVLIQGELWFICHAVSYEDRRYYYHIVVVVDPKTYTIKRYTPLFTFEGSHVEYTLGFIYVASVDHLLIGYSVYDKTTKYIELSRTFFEKDMIQV
;
A
#
# COMPACT_ATOMS: atom_id res chain seq x y z
N MET A 1 58.01 -17.33 23.82
CA MET A 1 57.28 -18.55 24.21
C MET A 1 56.77 -18.32 25.63
N PHE A 2 55.54 -17.81 25.77
CA PHE A 2 54.76 -17.78 27.01
C PHE A 2 53.29 -17.85 26.57
N SER A 3 52.69 -19.03 26.71
CA SER A 3 51.27 -19.29 26.42
C SER A 3 50.45 -18.96 27.65
N VAL A 4 49.57 -17.96 27.56
CA VAL A 4 48.54 -17.68 28.55
C VAL A 4 47.30 -18.45 28.14
N SER A 5 46.91 -19.45 28.95
CA SER A 5 45.68 -20.21 28.77
C SER A 5 44.48 -19.38 29.24
N TYR A 6 43.59 -19.04 28.31
CA TYR A 6 42.25 -18.55 28.64
C TYR A 6 41.40 -19.74 29.10
N THR A 7 41.01 -19.75 30.37
CA THR A 7 39.89 -20.58 30.86
C THR A 7 38.59 -19.87 30.52
N GLU A 8 37.79 -20.46 29.62
CA GLU A 8 36.41 -20.05 29.38
C GLU A 8 35.59 -20.11 30.68
N PRO A 9 34.69 -19.14 30.93
CA PRO A 9 33.76 -19.23 32.04
C PRO A 9 32.75 -20.33 31.74
N VAL A 10 32.69 -21.33 32.63
CA VAL A 10 31.65 -22.36 32.62
C VAL A 10 30.29 -21.67 32.79
N MET A 11 29.53 -21.57 31.69
CA MET A 11 28.13 -21.18 31.75
C MET A 11 27.36 -22.19 32.60
N LYS A 12 26.87 -21.76 33.77
CA LYS A 12 25.81 -22.48 34.48
C LYS A 12 24.65 -22.66 33.50
N ALA A 13 24.25 -23.91 33.24
CA ALA A 13 23.04 -24.20 32.47
C ALA A 13 21.84 -23.56 33.19
N THR A 14 21.33 -22.45 32.67
CA THR A 14 20.08 -21.85 33.12
C THR A 14 18.95 -22.76 32.66
N SER A 15 18.24 -23.36 33.62
CA SER A 15 17.01 -24.10 33.34
C SER A 15 16.05 -23.22 32.54
N THR A 16 15.41 -23.78 31.51
CA THR A 16 14.38 -23.08 30.73
C THR A 16 13.25 -22.65 31.67
N PRO A 17 12.89 -21.36 31.75
CA PRO A 17 11.79 -20.91 32.60
C PRO A 17 10.45 -21.52 32.20
N THR A 18 9.59 -21.82 33.16
CA THR A 18 8.22 -22.32 32.91
C THR A 18 7.19 -21.19 32.80
N ILE A 19 6.14 -21.42 32.02
CA ILE A 19 5.04 -20.46 31.80
C ILE A 19 3.70 -21.13 32.17
N CYS A 20 2.96 -20.54 33.10
CA CYS A 20 1.60 -20.95 33.47
C CYS A 20 0.56 -20.07 32.76
N LEU A 21 -0.45 -20.67 32.12
CA LEU A 21 -1.62 -19.94 31.63
C LEU A 21 -2.45 -19.43 32.81
N ASN A 22 -2.71 -18.13 32.86
CA ASN A 22 -3.61 -17.53 33.85
C ASN A 22 -4.68 -16.69 33.16
N MET A 23 -5.94 -16.97 33.50
CA MET A 23 -7.09 -16.29 32.93
C MET A 23 -8.33 -16.48 33.81
N ILE A 24 -9.37 -15.70 33.56
CA ILE A 24 -10.71 -15.91 34.11
C ILE A 24 -11.66 -16.32 32.99
N VAL A 25 -12.67 -17.16 33.29
CA VAL A 25 -13.65 -17.64 32.30
C VAL A 25 -15.08 -17.60 32.85
N LYS A 26 -16.04 -17.44 31.93
CA LYS A 26 -17.48 -17.62 32.20
C LYS A 26 -18.25 -17.89 30.91
N ASN A 27 -18.81 -19.08 30.76
CA ASN A 27 -19.65 -19.44 29.60
C ASN A 27 -18.95 -19.24 28.24
N GLU A 28 -17.73 -19.72 28.11
CA GLU A 28 -16.87 -19.57 26.93
C GLU A 28 -16.72 -20.86 26.12
N SER A 29 -17.64 -21.83 26.28
CA SER A 29 -17.59 -23.14 25.62
C SER A 29 -17.45 -23.07 24.10
N ARG A 30 -17.95 -22.00 23.48
CA ARG A 30 -17.90 -21.79 22.02
C ARG A 30 -16.53 -21.37 21.51
N VAL A 31 -15.69 -20.74 22.34
CA VAL A 31 -14.45 -20.08 21.91
C VAL A 31 -13.20 -20.60 22.64
N ILE A 32 -13.34 -21.14 23.85
CA ILE A 32 -12.20 -21.47 24.71
C ILE A 32 -11.18 -22.41 24.06
N LEU A 33 -11.63 -23.44 23.33
CA LEU A 33 -10.73 -24.36 22.64
C LEU A 33 -9.88 -23.67 21.57
N ARG A 34 -10.37 -22.60 20.94
CA ARG A 34 -9.60 -21.83 19.96
C ARG A 34 -8.39 -21.16 20.61
N LEU A 35 -8.59 -20.52 21.76
CA LEU A 35 -7.49 -19.96 22.55
C LEU A 35 -6.52 -21.07 22.96
N LEU A 36 -7.03 -22.13 23.60
CA LEU A 36 -6.20 -23.19 24.17
C LEU A 36 -5.27 -23.84 23.12
N ASN A 37 -5.78 -24.08 21.91
CA ASN A 37 -4.99 -24.60 20.78
C ASN A 37 -3.79 -23.70 20.41
N THR A 38 -3.84 -22.40 20.68
CA THR A 38 -2.71 -21.49 20.39
C THR A 38 -1.67 -21.48 21.50
N VAL A 39 -2.09 -21.49 22.76
CA VAL A 39 -1.20 -21.34 23.92
C VAL A 39 -0.57 -22.65 24.37
N VAL A 40 -1.16 -23.80 24.03
CA VAL A 40 -0.71 -25.13 24.48
C VAL A 40 0.75 -25.45 24.13
N LYS A 41 1.27 -24.88 23.04
CA LYS A 41 2.68 -25.05 22.63
C LYS A 41 3.66 -24.30 23.52
N LEU A 42 3.19 -23.28 24.23
CA LEU A 42 4.00 -22.35 25.00
C LEU A 42 3.91 -22.61 26.50
N ILE A 43 2.77 -23.06 27.01
CA ILE A 43 2.54 -23.19 28.45
C ILE A 43 3.02 -24.55 28.99
N ASP A 44 3.46 -24.56 30.24
CA ASP A 44 3.87 -25.76 30.99
C ASP A 44 2.84 -26.14 32.05
N SER A 45 1.94 -25.22 32.39
CA SER A 45 0.82 -25.48 33.30
C SER A 45 -0.33 -24.50 33.07
N TYR A 46 -1.42 -24.67 33.81
CA TYR A 46 -2.54 -23.71 33.82
C TYR A 46 -3.12 -23.48 35.22
N CYS A 47 -3.58 -22.25 35.46
CA CYS A 47 -4.41 -21.87 36.59
C CYS A 47 -5.51 -20.94 36.10
N ILE A 48 -6.73 -21.47 35.98
CA ILE A 48 -7.86 -20.75 35.39
C ILE A 48 -8.93 -20.54 36.45
N CYS A 49 -9.43 -19.31 36.59
CA CYS A 49 -10.51 -19.00 37.51
C CYS A 49 -11.85 -19.00 36.77
N ASP A 50 -12.70 -19.99 37.05
CA ASP A 50 -14.08 -19.98 36.62
C ASP A 50 -14.92 -19.07 37.53
N THR A 51 -15.65 -18.14 36.92
CA THR A 51 -16.43 -17.12 37.63
C THR A 51 -17.93 -17.41 37.68
N GLY A 52 -18.29 -18.68 37.50
CA GLY A 52 -19.66 -19.20 37.51
C GLY A 52 -20.17 -19.55 36.11
N SER A 53 -19.43 -20.37 35.36
CA SER A 53 -19.93 -20.98 34.13
C SER A 53 -21.08 -21.94 34.42
N THR A 54 -22.09 -21.90 33.56
CA THR A 54 -23.27 -22.78 33.57
C THR A 54 -23.33 -23.68 32.33
N ASP A 55 -22.44 -23.45 31.36
CA ASP A 55 -22.25 -24.32 30.20
C ASP A 55 -21.10 -25.33 30.44
N ASN A 56 -20.66 -26.03 29.39
CA ASN A 56 -19.60 -27.03 29.48
C ASN A 56 -18.16 -26.44 29.39
N THR A 57 -17.96 -25.14 29.62
CA THR A 57 -16.61 -24.49 29.54
C THR A 57 -15.56 -25.21 30.38
N VAL A 58 -15.86 -25.50 31.65
CA VAL A 58 -14.94 -26.15 32.59
C VAL A 58 -14.53 -27.53 32.08
N SER A 59 -15.50 -28.36 31.69
CA SER A 59 -15.25 -29.70 31.16
C SER A 59 -14.39 -29.69 29.91
N LEU A 60 -14.59 -28.71 29.01
CA LEU A 60 -13.77 -28.56 27.81
C LEU A 60 -12.31 -28.22 28.13
N ILE A 61 -12.08 -27.33 29.11
CA ILE A 61 -10.74 -26.96 29.56
C ILE A 61 -10.04 -28.18 30.16
N GLU A 62 -10.67 -28.88 31.11
CA GLU A 62 -10.08 -30.03 31.80
C GLU A 62 -9.74 -31.17 30.82
N THR A 63 -10.67 -31.47 29.90
CA THR A 63 -10.47 -32.49 28.86
C THR A 63 -9.28 -32.11 27.98
N PHE A 64 -9.25 -30.88 27.47
CA PHE A 64 -8.18 -30.41 26.58
C PHE A 64 -6.80 -30.46 27.26
N MET A 65 -6.70 -29.97 28.50
CA MET A 65 -5.43 -29.95 29.25
C MET A 65 -4.93 -31.37 29.58
N THR A 66 -5.86 -32.27 29.91
CA THR A 66 -5.54 -33.69 30.14
C THR A 66 -5.02 -34.36 28.87
N GLU A 67 -5.68 -34.17 27.73
CA GLU A 67 -5.26 -34.72 26.44
C GLU A 67 -3.86 -34.23 26.02
N HIS A 68 -3.49 -33.00 26.38
CA HIS A 68 -2.18 -32.41 26.07
C HIS A 68 -1.14 -32.57 27.18
N ASN A 69 -1.45 -33.31 28.26
CA ASN A 69 -0.58 -33.54 29.41
C ASN A 69 -0.09 -32.24 30.09
N ILE A 70 -0.93 -31.20 30.14
CA ILE A 70 -0.60 -29.93 30.80
C ILE A 70 -1.16 -29.96 32.23
N PRO A 71 -0.32 -30.01 33.27
CA PRO A 71 -0.79 -30.02 34.66
C PRO A 71 -1.36 -28.65 35.06
N GLY A 72 -2.32 -28.64 35.99
CA GLY A 72 -2.89 -27.38 36.45
C GLY A 72 -4.17 -27.56 37.25
N LYS A 73 -4.87 -26.45 37.49
CA LYS A 73 -6.15 -26.46 38.21
C LYS A 73 -7.10 -25.39 37.67
N ILE A 74 -8.39 -25.69 37.79
CA ILE A 74 -9.46 -24.69 37.73
C ILE A 74 -9.85 -24.34 39.16
N VAL A 75 -9.93 -23.04 39.45
CA VAL A 75 -10.43 -22.52 40.73
C VAL A 75 -11.78 -21.86 40.50
N PHE A 76 -12.64 -21.89 41.52
CA PHE A 76 -13.99 -21.35 41.43
C PHE A 76 -14.13 -20.17 42.39
N GLU A 77 -14.42 -19.00 41.85
CA GLU A 77 -14.62 -17.79 42.62
C GLU A 77 -15.76 -16.98 41.97
N PRO A 78 -16.88 -16.72 42.66
CA PRO A 78 -17.98 -15.95 42.10
C PRO A 78 -17.51 -14.62 41.50
N PHE A 79 -18.09 -14.24 40.35
CA PHE A 79 -17.76 -12.96 39.74
C PHE A 79 -18.16 -11.79 40.66
N GLN A 80 -17.18 -10.96 41.02
CA GLN A 80 -17.39 -9.68 41.70
C GLN A 80 -17.10 -8.53 40.73
N ASP A 81 -15.87 -8.47 40.25
CA ASP A 81 -15.41 -7.54 39.23
C ASP A 81 -14.13 -8.09 38.57
N PHE A 82 -13.73 -7.52 37.43
CA PHE A 82 -12.60 -8.05 36.67
C PHE A 82 -11.26 -7.98 37.44
N GLY A 83 -11.02 -6.89 38.17
CA GLY A 83 -9.80 -6.71 38.95
C GLY A 83 -9.68 -7.69 40.11
N TYR A 84 -10.77 -7.89 40.85
CA TYR A 84 -10.85 -8.86 41.94
C TYR A 84 -10.62 -10.29 41.43
N ASN A 85 -11.40 -10.75 40.44
CA ASN A 85 -11.33 -12.14 39.98
C ASN A 85 -9.99 -12.45 39.30
N ARG A 86 -9.39 -11.52 38.55
CA ARG A 86 -8.04 -11.73 38.03
C ARG A 86 -6.97 -11.73 39.12
N THR A 87 -7.10 -10.88 40.13
CA THR A 87 -6.18 -10.90 41.29
C THR A 87 -6.29 -12.22 42.04
N HIS A 88 -7.51 -12.75 42.22
CA HIS A 88 -7.73 -14.08 42.78
C HIS A 88 -7.03 -15.15 41.94
N ALA A 89 -7.19 -15.12 40.61
CA ALA A 89 -6.53 -16.05 39.70
C ALA A 89 -4.99 -15.98 39.81
N LEU A 90 -4.40 -14.78 39.88
CA LEU A 90 -2.95 -14.59 40.08
C LEU A 90 -2.49 -15.20 41.41
N ASN A 91 -3.22 -14.94 42.49
CA ASN A 91 -2.90 -15.45 43.82
C ASN A 91 -2.99 -16.98 43.88
N GLU A 92 -3.95 -17.59 43.17
CA GLU A 92 -4.08 -19.04 43.08
C GLU A 92 -2.96 -19.70 42.27
N ALA A 93 -2.48 -19.03 41.22
CA ALA A 93 -1.33 -19.45 40.43
C ALA A 93 -0.01 -19.31 41.21
N ALA A 94 0.13 -18.27 42.05
CA ALA A 94 1.30 -18.08 42.91
C ALA A 94 1.47 -19.19 43.96
N LYS A 95 0.40 -19.92 44.29
CA LYS A 95 0.43 -21.08 45.20
C LYS A 95 0.89 -22.37 44.51
N MET A 96 0.97 -22.40 43.17
CA MET A 96 1.39 -23.58 42.43
C MET A 96 2.92 -23.69 42.37
N PRO A 97 3.50 -24.90 42.51
CA PRO A 97 4.93 -25.09 42.40
C PRO A 97 5.41 -24.96 40.95
N ASN A 98 6.68 -24.61 40.79
CA ASN A 98 7.42 -24.66 39.52
C ASN A 98 6.81 -23.83 38.37
N GLN A 99 6.29 -22.64 38.69
CA GLN A 99 5.81 -21.67 37.70
C GLN A 99 6.66 -20.41 37.77
N ASP A 100 7.55 -20.19 36.79
CA ASP A 100 8.43 -19.02 36.78
C ASP A 100 7.71 -17.77 36.27
N TYR A 101 6.84 -17.92 35.26
CA TYR A 101 6.06 -16.86 34.64
C TYR A 101 4.59 -17.22 34.49
N LEU A 102 3.74 -16.19 34.41
CA LEU A 102 2.31 -16.27 34.14
C LEU A 102 2.02 -15.59 32.79
N LEU A 103 1.33 -16.29 31.89
CA LEU A 103 0.81 -15.76 30.63
C LEU A 103 -0.67 -15.38 30.83
N LEU A 104 -0.97 -14.09 30.68
CA LEU A 104 -2.26 -13.48 31.03
C LEU A 104 -3.14 -13.35 29.78
N MET A 105 -4.12 -14.23 29.61
CA MET A 105 -4.96 -14.30 28.39
C MET A 105 -6.46 -14.17 28.71
N ASP A 106 -7.26 -13.89 27.67
CA ASP A 106 -8.73 -13.92 27.71
C ASP A 106 -9.27 -14.97 26.73
N ALA A 107 -10.46 -15.53 27.00
CA ALA A 107 -11.00 -16.68 26.28
C ALA A 107 -11.22 -16.46 24.77
N ASP A 108 -11.38 -15.20 24.36
CA ASP A 108 -11.63 -14.77 22.98
C ASP A 108 -10.37 -14.30 22.24
N MET A 109 -9.19 -14.44 22.86
CA MET A 109 -7.90 -14.10 22.27
C MET A 109 -7.31 -15.25 21.45
N TYR A 110 -6.40 -14.90 20.54
CA TYR A 110 -5.67 -15.86 19.71
C TYR A 110 -4.17 -15.48 19.68
N LEU A 111 -3.31 -16.36 20.21
CA LEU A 111 -1.86 -16.10 20.27
C LEU A 111 -1.16 -16.53 18.97
N THR A 112 -0.29 -15.68 18.45
CA THR A 112 0.49 -15.91 17.22
C THR A 112 1.91 -15.43 17.39
N GLY A 113 2.81 -15.86 16.49
CA GLY A 113 4.20 -15.38 16.44
C GLY A 113 5.22 -16.50 16.32
N GLU A 114 6.46 -16.13 16.00
CA GLU A 114 7.57 -17.08 15.79
C GLU A 114 7.92 -17.86 17.07
N ALA A 115 7.67 -17.30 18.26
CA ALA A 115 7.91 -17.98 19.53
C ALA A 115 7.12 -19.29 19.65
N LEU A 116 5.96 -19.43 18.98
CA LEU A 116 5.17 -20.67 18.99
C LEU A 116 5.79 -21.80 18.16
N LYS A 117 6.75 -21.49 17.29
CA LYS A 117 7.51 -22.50 16.52
C LYS A 117 8.71 -23.03 17.30
N ASN A 118 9.31 -22.20 18.16
CA ASN A 118 10.43 -22.58 19.02
C ASN A 118 10.24 -22.04 20.47
N PRO A 119 9.31 -22.64 21.24
CA PRO A 119 8.90 -22.12 22.54
C PRO A 119 10.01 -22.18 23.59
N GLU A 120 10.88 -23.20 23.56
CA GLU A 120 11.99 -23.30 24.51
C GLU A 120 13.02 -22.18 24.34
N SER A 121 13.37 -21.84 23.10
CA SER A 121 14.30 -20.75 22.81
C SER A 121 13.73 -19.42 23.31
N PHE A 122 12.45 -19.17 23.05
CA PHE A 122 11.75 -17.99 23.54
C PHE A 122 11.72 -17.93 25.08
N LYS A 123 11.35 -19.02 25.77
CA LYS A 123 11.31 -19.06 27.24
C LYS A 123 12.65 -18.64 27.87
N LYS A 124 13.78 -19.04 27.27
CA LYS A 124 15.13 -18.67 27.74
C LYS A 124 15.44 -17.18 27.62
N THR A 125 14.72 -16.42 26.80
CA THR A 125 14.89 -14.96 26.71
C THR A 125 14.18 -14.22 27.85
N LEU A 126 13.27 -14.89 28.58
CA LEU A 126 12.52 -14.29 29.69
C LEU A 126 13.42 -14.13 30.94
N THR A 127 13.96 -12.93 31.12
CA THR A 127 14.88 -12.54 32.20
C THR A 127 14.36 -11.40 33.08
N LYS A 128 13.33 -10.67 32.66
CA LYS A 128 12.75 -9.50 33.33
C LYS A 128 11.51 -9.86 34.13
N ASP A 129 10.98 -8.92 34.92
CA ASP A 129 9.84 -9.19 35.80
C ASP A 129 8.50 -9.11 35.05
N CYS A 130 8.37 -8.23 34.06
CA CYS A 130 7.15 -8.00 33.30
C CYS A 130 7.46 -7.76 31.82
N TYR A 131 6.59 -8.26 30.94
CA TYR A 131 6.70 -8.09 29.50
C TYR A 131 5.42 -7.52 28.91
N HIS A 132 5.58 -6.45 28.13
CA HIS A 132 4.53 -5.94 27.25
C HIS A 132 4.44 -6.77 25.98
N LEU A 133 3.24 -7.19 25.60
CA LEU A 133 2.93 -7.73 24.27
C LEU A 133 1.99 -6.77 23.55
N CYS A 134 2.12 -6.68 22.24
CA CYS A 134 1.14 -6.02 21.40
C CYS A 134 -0.10 -6.90 21.23
N GLN A 135 -1.28 -6.28 21.32
CA GLN A 135 -2.56 -6.93 21.11
C GLN A 135 -3.53 -6.06 20.30
N GLY A 136 -4.41 -6.70 19.53
CA GLY A 136 -5.48 -6.04 18.77
C GLY A 136 -5.73 -6.71 17.43
N SER A 137 -5.82 -5.90 16.37
CA SER A 137 -5.92 -6.33 14.98
C SER A 137 -4.69 -5.87 14.18
N PRO A 138 -4.48 -6.38 12.94
CA PRO A 138 -3.38 -5.93 12.08
C PRO A 138 -3.38 -4.43 11.79
N THR A 139 -4.54 -3.76 11.94
CA THR A 139 -4.71 -2.33 11.63
C THR A 139 -4.89 -1.46 12.88
N TYR A 140 -5.04 -2.06 14.06
CA TYR A 140 -5.25 -1.36 15.33
C TYR A 140 -4.79 -2.22 16.51
N TYR A 141 -3.67 -1.86 17.14
CA TYR A 141 -3.12 -2.60 18.29
C TYR A 141 -2.47 -1.67 19.31
N TYR A 142 -2.27 -2.18 20.52
CA TYR A 142 -1.65 -1.47 21.64
C TYR A 142 -0.89 -2.45 22.54
N LYS A 143 0.01 -1.93 23.38
CA LYS A 143 0.80 -2.75 24.32
C LYS A 143 0.03 -2.98 25.62
N ASN A 144 0.10 -4.20 26.14
CA ASN A 144 -0.40 -4.53 27.46
C ASN A 144 0.56 -5.50 28.18
N VAL A 145 0.62 -5.46 29.51
CA VAL A 145 1.39 -6.43 30.29
C VAL A 145 0.70 -7.78 30.19
N ARG A 146 1.38 -8.75 29.58
CA ARG A 146 0.80 -10.06 29.26
C ARG A 146 1.63 -11.24 29.71
N ILE A 147 2.90 -11.03 30.05
CA ILE A 147 3.71 -12.03 30.74
C ILE A 147 4.30 -11.37 32.00
N VAL A 148 4.11 -11.99 33.14
CA VAL A 148 4.65 -11.51 34.43
C VAL A 148 5.35 -12.65 35.15
N LYS A 149 6.41 -12.35 35.86
CA LYS A 149 7.07 -13.34 36.74
C LYS A 149 6.08 -13.81 37.80
N ASN A 150 6.13 -15.06 38.25
CA ASN A 150 5.21 -15.49 39.30
C ASN A 150 5.66 -15.01 40.69
N GLY A 151 4.73 -14.89 41.65
CA GLY A 151 5.05 -14.77 43.07
C GLY A 151 5.65 -13.43 43.54
N LYS A 152 5.60 -12.36 42.74
CA LYS A 152 6.13 -11.03 43.12
C LYS A 152 5.10 -10.09 43.75
N GLY A 153 3.85 -10.54 43.99
CA GLY A 153 2.80 -9.70 44.57
C GLY A 153 2.08 -8.81 43.56
N TYR A 154 1.93 -9.28 42.33
CA TYR A 154 1.08 -8.63 41.32
C TYR A 154 -0.39 -8.68 41.70
N SER A 155 -1.13 -7.64 41.34
CA SER A 155 -2.59 -7.62 41.45
C SER A 155 -3.17 -6.90 40.24
N TYR A 156 -4.41 -7.20 39.88
CA TYR A 156 -5.15 -6.35 38.97
C TYR A 156 -5.86 -5.24 39.72
N TRP A 157 -5.84 -4.04 39.14
CA TRP A 157 -6.58 -2.90 39.67
C TRP A 157 -7.57 -2.40 38.62
N GLY A 158 -8.81 -2.23 39.07
CA GLY A 158 -9.92 -1.69 38.30
C GLY A 158 -11.12 -2.63 38.23
N VAL A 159 -12.33 -2.09 38.32
CA VAL A 159 -13.58 -2.89 38.25
C VAL A 159 -13.86 -3.43 36.84
N THR A 160 -13.35 -2.75 35.81
CA THR A 160 -13.27 -3.15 34.40
C THR A 160 -12.18 -2.30 33.73
N HIS A 161 -11.68 -2.72 32.56
CA HIS A 161 -10.47 -2.16 31.94
C HIS A 161 -9.27 -2.14 32.90
N GLU A 162 -9.18 -3.22 33.66
CA GLU A 162 -8.18 -3.49 34.67
C GLU A 162 -6.78 -3.56 34.08
N TYR A 163 -5.79 -3.16 34.88
CA TYR A 163 -4.38 -3.29 34.53
C TYR A 163 -3.63 -4.03 35.63
N VAL A 164 -2.52 -4.64 35.25
CA VAL A 164 -1.61 -5.27 36.21
C VAL A 164 -0.92 -4.17 37.01
N LYS A 165 -1.31 -4.02 38.27
CA LYS A 165 -0.59 -3.24 39.26
C LYS A 165 0.63 -4.04 39.71
N THR A 166 1.80 -3.46 39.49
CA THR A 166 3.09 -4.07 39.79
C THR A 166 3.68 -3.50 41.08
N PRO A 167 4.52 -4.30 41.78
CA PRO A 167 5.32 -3.79 42.89
C PRO A 167 6.32 -2.71 42.46
N GLU A 168 6.73 -1.88 43.39
CA GLU A 168 7.81 -0.91 43.16
C GLU A 168 9.12 -1.63 42.79
N GLY A 169 9.88 -1.05 41.84
CA GLY A 169 11.14 -1.63 41.34
C GLY A 169 10.98 -2.76 40.31
N THR A 170 9.75 -3.04 39.85
CA THR A 170 9.50 -4.01 38.77
C THR A 170 10.26 -3.62 37.49
N VAL A 171 11.02 -4.56 36.92
CA VAL A 171 11.75 -4.35 35.67
C VAL A 171 10.93 -4.82 34.48
N TYR A 172 10.66 -3.91 33.55
CA TYR A 172 9.87 -4.16 32.35
C TYR A 172 10.74 -4.44 31.12
N ASP A 173 10.17 -5.18 30.18
CA ASP A 173 10.63 -5.30 28.80
C ASP A 173 9.43 -5.30 27.84
N ALA A 174 9.69 -5.28 26.55
CA ALA A 174 8.67 -5.49 25.51
C ALA A 174 9.05 -6.67 24.61
N ILE A 175 8.05 -7.43 24.18
CA ILE A 175 8.20 -8.47 23.15
C ILE A 175 7.72 -7.90 21.83
N ASP A 176 8.56 -8.03 20.80
CA ASP A 176 8.26 -7.55 19.46
C ASP A 176 7.09 -8.33 18.82
N THR A 177 6.36 -7.65 17.95
CA THR A 177 5.12 -8.14 17.32
C THR A 177 5.31 -9.39 16.46
N ASP A 178 6.49 -9.59 15.88
CA ASP A 178 6.85 -10.77 15.09
C ASP A 178 7.19 -11.99 15.97
N VAL A 179 7.66 -11.73 17.19
CA VAL A 179 7.95 -12.78 18.19
C VAL A 179 6.67 -13.31 18.80
N LEU A 180 5.82 -12.43 19.34
CA LEU A 180 4.48 -12.76 19.83
C LEU A 180 3.50 -11.62 19.57
N PHE A 181 2.29 -11.99 19.17
CA PHE A 181 1.16 -11.08 18.98
C PHE A 181 -0.14 -11.73 19.43
N ILE A 182 -0.96 -10.97 20.14
CA ILE A 182 -2.30 -11.38 20.56
C ILE A 182 -3.34 -10.76 19.63
N GLN A 183 -4.05 -11.60 18.89
CA GLN A 183 -5.19 -11.16 18.09
C GLN A 183 -6.47 -11.17 18.93
N ASP A 184 -7.10 -10.00 19.07
CA ASP A 184 -8.40 -9.84 19.72
C ASP A 184 -9.51 -10.17 18.71
N ILE A 185 -10.06 -11.40 18.77
CA ILE A 185 -11.25 -11.78 17.96
C ILE A 185 -12.49 -11.13 18.54
N GLY A 186 -12.47 -11.04 19.87
CA GLY A 186 -13.43 -10.32 20.64
C GLY A 186 -14.75 -11.05 20.79
N ASP A 187 -15.02 -12.26 20.29
CA ASP A 187 -16.32 -12.97 20.17
C ASP A 187 -16.76 -13.77 21.41
N GLY A 188 -16.28 -13.41 22.61
CA GLY A 188 -16.64 -14.07 23.87
C GLY A 188 -18.11 -13.95 24.28
N GLY A 189 -18.53 -14.81 25.21
CA GLY A 189 -19.92 -15.02 25.61
C GLY A 189 -20.60 -13.83 26.31
N ALA A 190 -19.84 -12.87 26.84
CA ALA A 190 -20.34 -11.79 27.69
C ALA A 190 -20.63 -10.45 26.98
N LYS A 191 -21.06 -10.48 25.71
CA LYS A 191 -21.21 -9.27 24.87
C LYS A 191 -22.53 -8.52 24.95
N THR A 192 -23.65 -9.22 25.12
CA THR A 192 -24.98 -8.63 24.89
C THR A 192 -25.36 -7.53 25.88
N ASP A 193 -24.74 -7.51 27.07
CA ASP A 193 -24.90 -6.50 28.13
C ASP A 193 -23.56 -5.80 28.46
N LYS A 194 -22.55 -5.87 27.59
CA LYS A 194 -21.19 -5.41 27.93
C LYS A 194 -21.16 -3.96 28.41
N PHE A 195 -21.68 -3.04 27.61
CA PHE A 195 -21.59 -1.61 27.90
C PHE A 195 -22.38 -1.23 29.15
N GLU A 196 -23.59 -1.75 29.29
CA GLU A 196 -24.44 -1.51 30.46
C GLU A 196 -23.87 -2.13 31.75
N ARG A 197 -23.27 -3.32 31.68
CA ARG A 197 -22.50 -3.90 32.80
C ARG A 197 -21.32 -3.01 33.18
N ASP A 198 -20.52 -2.60 32.22
CA ASP A 198 -19.34 -1.77 32.47
C ASP A 198 -19.76 -0.41 33.07
N ILE A 199 -20.85 0.20 32.58
CA ILE A 199 -21.45 1.40 33.17
C ILE A 199 -21.82 1.17 34.64
N ARG A 200 -22.53 0.08 34.97
CA ARG A 200 -22.93 -0.24 36.36
C ARG A 200 -21.71 -0.40 37.28
N LEU A 201 -20.71 -1.18 36.83
CA LEU A 201 -19.49 -1.43 37.60
C LEU A 201 -18.69 -0.14 37.85
N LEU A 202 -18.48 0.67 36.81
CA LEU A 202 -17.71 1.91 36.91
C LEU A 202 -18.44 2.98 37.71
N THR A 203 -19.76 3.07 37.58
CA THR A 203 -20.58 3.98 38.40
C THR A 203 -20.43 3.61 39.87
N LYS A 204 -20.58 2.32 40.21
CA LYS A 204 -20.37 1.84 41.58
C LYS A 204 -18.95 2.10 42.08
N GLY A 205 -17.95 1.82 41.23
CA GLY A 205 -16.54 2.10 41.55
C GLY A 205 -16.25 3.57 41.84
N LEU A 206 -16.97 4.50 41.19
CA LEU A 206 -16.87 5.95 41.42
C LEU A 206 -17.63 6.42 42.67
N GLU A 207 -18.67 5.70 43.11
CA GLU A 207 -19.27 5.94 44.43
C GLU A 207 -18.26 5.63 45.53
N ASP A 208 -17.54 4.51 45.39
CA ASP A 208 -16.59 4.04 46.40
C ASP A 208 -15.26 4.82 46.33
N ASN A 209 -14.86 5.27 45.13
CA ASN A 209 -13.66 6.07 44.89
C ASN A 209 -13.99 7.33 44.06
N PRO A 210 -14.52 8.39 44.69
CA PRO A 210 -14.82 9.64 44.00
C PRO A 210 -13.56 10.22 43.33
N ASN A 211 -13.72 10.75 42.11
CA ASN A 211 -12.66 11.35 41.30
C ASN A 211 -11.54 10.39 40.86
N ASN A 212 -11.81 9.08 40.83
CA ASN A 212 -10.95 8.13 40.16
C ASN A 212 -10.90 8.44 38.65
N ASP A 213 -9.73 8.88 38.17
CA ASP A 213 -9.53 9.37 36.81
C ASP A 213 -9.76 8.27 35.77
N ARG A 214 -9.20 7.08 35.99
CA ARG A 214 -9.36 5.92 35.10
C ARG A 214 -10.83 5.46 35.01
N TYR A 215 -11.54 5.35 36.12
CA TYR A 215 -12.96 4.95 36.09
C TYR A 215 -13.82 5.99 35.38
N THR A 216 -13.52 7.26 35.59
CA THR A 216 -14.19 8.38 34.90
C THR A 216 -13.98 8.28 33.39
N PHE A 217 -12.75 7.99 32.93
CA PHE A 217 -12.42 7.83 31.51
C PHE A 217 -13.17 6.66 30.87
N TYR A 218 -13.10 5.48 31.47
CA TYR A 218 -13.76 4.31 30.89
C TYR A 218 -15.28 4.38 31.00
N LEU A 219 -15.84 5.04 32.02
CA LEU A 219 -17.28 5.26 32.11
C LEU A 219 -17.75 6.14 30.94
N ALA A 220 -16.99 7.19 30.62
CA ALA A 220 -17.26 8.02 29.45
C ALA A 220 -17.22 7.22 28.14
N ASN A 221 -16.23 6.36 27.96
CA ASN A 221 -16.15 5.47 26.79
C ASN A 221 -17.34 4.50 26.72
N SER A 222 -17.69 3.82 27.82
CA SER A 222 -18.82 2.89 27.86
C SER A 222 -20.15 3.58 27.60
N LEU A 223 -20.37 4.79 28.14
CA LEU A 223 -21.56 5.60 27.86
C LEU A 223 -21.63 6.00 26.37
N ARG A 224 -20.51 6.41 25.78
CA ARG A 224 -20.44 6.73 24.34
C ARG A 224 -20.81 5.51 23.51
N ASP A 225 -20.21 4.36 23.81
CA ASP A 225 -20.39 3.13 23.03
C ASP A 225 -21.80 2.53 23.24
N ALA A 226 -22.46 2.83 24.36
CA ALA A 226 -23.89 2.56 24.60
C ALA A 226 -24.84 3.56 23.90
N GLY A 227 -24.31 4.58 23.21
CA GLY A 227 -25.11 5.63 22.57
C GLY A 227 -25.65 6.70 23.52
N ARG A 228 -25.25 6.71 24.79
CA ARG A 228 -25.62 7.71 25.82
C ARG A 228 -24.70 8.93 25.70
N ILE A 229 -24.77 9.60 24.55
CA ILE A 229 -23.78 10.61 24.11
C ILE A 229 -23.66 11.81 25.06
N VAL A 230 -24.78 12.33 25.57
CA VAL A 230 -24.77 13.49 26.48
C VAL A 230 -24.08 13.16 27.80
N GLU A 231 -24.37 11.98 28.36
CA GLU A 231 -23.76 11.54 29.62
C GLU A 231 -22.27 11.24 29.43
N ALA A 232 -21.89 10.68 28.28
CA ALA A 232 -20.49 10.49 27.93
C ALA A 232 -19.72 11.82 27.91
N ILE A 233 -20.29 12.89 27.33
CA ILE A 233 -19.70 14.22 27.31
C ILE A 233 -19.46 14.74 28.73
N GLU A 234 -20.44 14.64 29.62
CA GLU A 234 -20.29 15.10 31.01
C GLU A 234 -19.19 14.32 31.74
N MET A 235 -19.08 13.02 31.49
CA MET A 235 -18.01 12.20 32.05
C MET A 235 -16.63 12.53 31.45
N PHE A 236 -16.53 12.85 30.15
CA PHE A 236 -15.28 13.32 29.55
C PHE A 236 -14.85 14.68 30.10
N LYS A 237 -15.78 15.62 30.31
CA LYS A 237 -15.46 16.90 30.98
C LYS A 237 -14.90 16.67 32.37
N LYS A 238 -15.58 15.83 33.17
CA LYS A 238 -15.09 15.44 34.51
C LYS A 238 -13.70 14.78 34.43
N ARG A 239 -13.45 13.93 33.43
CA ARG A 239 -12.14 13.29 33.23
C ARG A 239 -11.04 14.31 32.97
N VAL A 240 -11.33 15.33 32.17
CA VAL A 240 -10.40 16.43 31.88
C VAL A 240 -10.12 17.24 33.15
N GLU A 241 -11.15 17.58 33.93
CA GLU A 241 -11.01 18.34 35.18
C GLU A 241 -10.15 17.63 36.23
N ILE A 242 -10.30 16.30 36.35
CA ILE A 242 -9.50 15.49 37.29
C ILE A 242 -8.01 15.50 36.91
N GLY A 243 -7.67 15.62 35.62
CA GLY A 243 -6.29 15.51 35.14
C GLY A 243 -5.70 14.11 35.34
N GLY A 244 -4.40 13.92 35.15
CA GLY A 244 -3.76 12.60 35.24
C GLY A 244 -2.94 12.29 33.99
N TRP A 245 -3.02 11.07 33.49
CA TRP A 245 -2.23 10.67 32.31
C TRP A 245 -2.65 11.46 31.05
N ILE A 246 -1.67 12.15 30.45
CA ILE A 246 -1.86 13.07 29.33
C ILE A 246 -2.59 12.46 28.13
N GLU A 247 -2.33 11.19 27.82
CA GLU A 247 -2.96 10.48 26.68
C GLU A 247 -4.47 10.28 26.89
N GLU A 248 -4.91 9.97 28.11
CA GLU A 248 -6.34 9.81 28.43
C GLU A 248 -7.06 11.15 28.47
N VAL A 249 -6.40 12.20 28.98
CA VAL A 249 -6.96 13.57 28.97
C VAL A 249 -7.12 14.05 27.54
N TRP A 250 -6.09 13.90 26.70
CA TRP A 250 -6.17 14.21 25.27
C TRP A 250 -7.27 13.39 24.59
N HIS A 251 -7.36 12.08 24.85
CA HIS A 251 -8.37 11.22 24.24
C HIS A 251 -9.79 11.60 24.68
N SER A 252 -9.95 12.16 25.89
CA SER A 252 -11.22 12.68 26.39
C SER A 252 -11.67 13.90 25.59
N TYR A 253 -10.77 14.85 25.32
CA TYR A 253 -11.05 15.96 24.39
C TYR A 253 -11.41 15.48 22.99
N TYR A 254 -10.62 14.54 22.46
CA TYR A 254 -10.86 13.95 21.14
C TYR A 254 -12.24 13.28 21.03
N SER A 255 -12.59 12.46 22.03
CA SER A 255 -13.87 11.76 22.10
C SER A 255 -15.04 12.70 22.31
N MET A 256 -14.88 13.70 23.17
CA MET A 256 -15.88 14.75 23.39
C MET A 256 -16.18 15.50 22.09
N GLY A 257 -15.15 15.83 21.30
CA GLY A 257 -15.35 16.44 19.99
C GLY A 257 -16.13 15.55 19.02
N LYS A 258 -15.87 14.23 19.02
CA LYS A 258 -16.66 13.26 18.25
C LYS A 258 -18.12 13.19 18.71
N CYS A 259 -18.35 13.16 20.02
CA CYS A 259 -19.69 13.18 20.60
C CYS A 259 -20.47 14.45 20.21
N TYR A 260 -19.85 15.62 20.30
CA TYR A 260 -20.46 16.87 19.84
C TYR A 260 -20.77 16.87 18.34
N ALA A 261 -19.88 16.31 17.52
CA ALA A 261 -20.13 16.17 16.09
C ALA A 261 -21.34 15.27 15.77
N ILE A 262 -21.52 14.17 16.52
CA ILE A 262 -22.70 13.29 16.41
C ILE A 262 -23.99 14.05 16.74
N LEU A 263 -23.96 14.92 17.75
CA LEU A 263 -25.10 15.76 18.13
C LEU A 263 -25.33 16.96 17.18
N GLY A 264 -24.49 17.15 16.17
CA GLY A 264 -24.55 18.32 15.28
C GLY A 264 -24.00 19.62 15.89
N GLU A 265 -23.46 19.58 17.11
CA GLU A 265 -22.89 20.72 17.83
C GLU A 265 -21.45 21.01 17.40
N HIS A 266 -21.28 21.30 16.11
CA HIS A 266 -19.96 21.34 15.47
C HIS A 266 -18.99 22.39 16.03
N GLU A 267 -19.50 23.53 16.53
CA GLU A 267 -18.64 24.56 17.15
C GLU A 267 -17.98 24.02 18.43
N LYS A 268 -18.75 23.30 19.26
CA LYS A 268 -18.21 22.64 20.46
C LYS A 268 -17.28 21.49 20.08
N ALA A 269 -17.57 20.78 18.99
CA ALA A 269 -16.70 19.72 18.48
C ALA A 269 -15.31 20.26 18.14
N ILE A 270 -15.26 21.35 17.36
CA ILE A 270 -14.01 22.01 16.98
C ILE A 270 -13.28 22.57 18.19
N SER A 271 -14.00 23.22 19.13
CA SER A 271 -13.40 23.70 20.38
C SER A 271 -12.73 22.57 21.15
N ALA A 272 -13.43 21.45 21.38
CA ALA A 272 -12.89 20.31 22.09
C ALA A 272 -11.65 19.72 21.41
N TRP A 273 -11.65 19.62 20.07
CA TRP A 273 -10.50 19.16 19.31
C TRP A 273 -9.29 20.10 19.40
N ILE A 274 -9.52 21.41 19.36
CA ILE A 274 -8.47 22.43 19.55
C ILE A 274 -7.92 22.37 20.98
N ASP A 275 -8.78 22.25 21.99
CA ASP A 275 -8.36 22.13 23.40
C ASP A 275 -7.50 20.88 23.62
N GLY A 276 -7.88 19.75 23.02
CA GLY A 276 -7.05 18.56 22.98
C GLY A 276 -5.68 18.83 22.35
N TYR A 277 -5.62 19.56 21.23
CA TYR A 277 -4.34 19.86 20.57
C TYR A 277 -3.45 20.74 21.45
N ASN A 278 -4.02 21.76 22.10
CA ASN A 278 -3.30 22.62 23.03
C ASN A 278 -2.77 21.84 24.23
N HIS A 279 -3.52 20.83 24.71
CA HIS A 279 -3.10 19.98 25.82
C HIS A 279 -1.94 19.06 25.44
N TYR A 280 -1.97 18.46 24.24
CA TYR A 280 -0.93 17.55 23.79
C TYR A 280 -0.68 17.66 22.28
N PRO A 281 0.17 18.61 21.85
CA PRO A 281 0.32 18.99 20.44
C PRO A 281 1.07 17.96 19.59
N ASN A 282 1.63 16.92 20.21
CA ASN A 282 2.32 15.83 19.51
C ASN A 282 1.35 14.91 18.75
N ARG A 283 0.05 14.98 19.08
CA ARG A 283 -1.02 14.18 18.46
C ARG A 283 -1.87 15.04 17.54
N ILE A 284 -2.12 14.56 16.32
CA ILE A 284 -2.76 15.35 15.25
C ILE A 284 -4.11 14.79 14.78
N GLU A 285 -4.61 13.69 15.36
CA GLU A 285 -5.88 13.07 14.92
C GLU A 285 -7.06 14.02 15.09
N ASN A 286 -7.06 14.85 16.13
CA ASN A 286 -8.03 15.92 16.33
C ASN A 286 -7.97 17.00 15.22
N LEU A 287 -6.78 17.39 14.78
CA LEU A 287 -6.61 18.32 13.67
C LEU A 287 -7.13 17.73 12.37
N TYR A 288 -6.92 16.43 12.14
CA TYR A 288 -7.49 15.74 10.98
C TYR A 288 -9.02 15.82 10.95
N GLU A 289 -9.71 15.62 12.08
CA GLU A 289 -11.17 15.76 12.15
C GLU A 289 -11.61 17.20 11.78
N ILE A 290 -10.87 18.22 12.23
CA ILE A 290 -11.12 19.63 11.89
C ILE A 290 -10.89 19.88 10.38
N ILE A 291 -9.80 19.37 9.81
CA ILE A 291 -9.48 19.50 8.38
C ILE A 291 -10.61 18.91 7.54
N ASN A 292 -11.00 17.66 7.85
CA ASN A 292 -12.05 16.94 7.14
C ASN A 292 -13.40 17.66 7.24
N TYR A 293 -13.75 18.14 8.45
CA TYR A 293 -14.95 18.94 8.70
C TYR A 293 -15.05 20.17 7.77
N TYR A 294 -13.96 20.93 7.67
CA TYR A 294 -13.94 22.16 6.86
C TYR A 294 -13.89 21.86 5.36
N ARG A 295 -13.11 20.85 4.93
CA ARG A 295 -13.07 20.43 3.53
C ARG A 295 -14.45 20.00 3.03
N LEU A 296 -15.17 19.17 3.79
CA LEU A 296 -16.50 18.70 3.42
C LEU A 296 -17.54 19.83 3.23
N ARG A 297 -17.28 21.01 3.79
CA ARG A 297 -18.12 22.22 3.63
C ARG A 297 -17.54 23.23 2.63
N GLY A 298 -16.50 22.87 1.89
CA GLY A 298 -15.83 23.78 0.95
C GLY A 298 -15.10 24.95 1.60
N LYS A 299 -14.87 24.93 2.92
CA LYS A 299 -14.12 25.97 3.66
C LYS A 299 -12.61 25.72 3.52
N ASN A 300 -12.11 25.77 2.28
CA ASN A 300 -10.77 25.32 1.90
C ASN A 300 -9.65 26.06 2.64
N ARG A 301 -9.77 27.37 2.86
CA ARG A 301 -8.78 28.17 3.62
C ARG A 301 -8.65 27.68 5.06
N SER A 302 -9.77 27.40 5.73
CA SER A 302 -9.78 26.88 7.10
C SER A 302 -9.16 25.49 7.15
N ALA A 303 -9.59 24.59 6.24
CA ALA A 303 -9.01 23.25 6.13
C ALA A 303 -7.48 23.29 5.91
N TYR A 304 -7.01 24.15 5.00
CA TYR A 304 -5.58 24.35 4.73
C TYR A 304 -4.82 24.87 5.95
N THR A 305 -5.40 25.82 6.70
CA THR A 305 -4.77 26.36 7.91
C THR A 305 -4.51 25.28 8.95
N PHE A 306 -5.50 24.42 9.20
CA PHE A 306 -5.33 23.29 10.12
C PHE A 306 -4.44 22.18 9.54
N TYR A 307 -4.41 22.01 8.21
CA TYR A 307 -3.45 21.11 7.56
C TYR A 307 -2.01 21.56 7.81
N VAL A 308 -1.69 22.84 7.63
CA VAL A 308 -0.33 23.36 7.87
C VAL A 308 0.08 23.08 9.33
N LEU A 309 -0.81 23.35 10.29
CA LEU A 309 -0.57 23.05 11.70
C LEU A 309 -0.32 21.55 11.96
N ALA A 310 -1.14 20.67 11.38
CA ALA A 310 -0.98 19.23 11.49
C ALA A 310 0.31 18.73 10.83
N HIS A 311 0.65 19.28 9.66
CA HIS A 311 1.85 18.94 8.91
C HIS A 311 3.12 19.33 9.68
N GLU A 312 3.17 20.54 10.24
CA GLU A 312 4.28 21.00 11.06
C GLU A 312 4.44 20.17 12.33
N SER A 313 3.33 19.87 13.03
CA SER A 313 3.37 19.00 14.21
C SER A 313 3.87 17.59 13.86
N ASN A 314 3.35 16.99 12.79
CA ASN A 314 3.79 15.66 12.34
C ASN A 314 5.28 15.63 11.99
N ARG A 315 5.80 16.68 11.33
CA ARG A 315 7.24 16.78 11.04
C ARG A 315 8.10 16.90 12.30
N LYS A 316 7.60 17.60 13.32
CA LYS A 316 8.32 17.84 14.57
C LYS A 316 8.29 16.63 15.50
N TRP A 317 7.16 15.96 15.61
CA TRP A 317 6.90 14.96 16.66
C TRP A 317 6.52 13.57 16.13
N GLY A 318 6.13 13.45 14.86
CA GLY A 318 5.55 12.25 14.28
C GLY A 318 6.49 11.04 14.16
N ALA A 319 7.75 11.15 14.59
CA ALA A 319 8.65 10.00 14.73
C ALA A 319 8.36 9.18 16.00
N SER A 320 7.83 9.81 17.05
CA SER A 320 7.41 9.13 18.29
C SER A 320 5.91 8.88 18.22
N ARG A 321 5.53 7.64 17.86
CA ARG A 321 4.12 7.24 17.63
C ARG A 321 3.58 6.26 18.68
N ASP A 322 4.14 6.27 19.89
CA ASP A 322 3.69 5.39 20.98
C ASP A 322 2.51 6.02 21.73
N PHE A 323 1.40 6.20 21.02
CA PHE A 323 0.19 6.87 21.54
C PHE A 323 -0.91 5.87 21.89
N LEU A 324 -1.70 6.20 22.91
CA LEU A 324 -2.91 5.43 23.24
C LEU A 324 -3.91 5.51 22.08
N PHE A 325 -4.36 4.36 21.57
CA PHE A 325 -5.36 4.27 20.49
C PHE A 325 -4.96 5.01 19.20
N LEU A 326 -3.69 4.90 18.80
CA LEU A 326 -3.14 5.54 17.61
C LEU A 326 -3.96 5.26 16.34
N GLN A 327 -4.32 6.31 15.60
CA GLN A 327 -4.81 6.18 14.21
C GLN A 327 -3.67 6.43 13.23
N LYS A 328 -2.89 5.37 12.98
CA LYS A 328 -1.65 5.42 12.20
C LYS A 328 -1.83 6.05 10.80
N ASP A 329 -2.97 5.79 10.17
CA ASP A 329 -3.28 6.29 8.81
C ASP A 329 -3.39 7.82 8.72
N VAL A 330 -3.74 8.51 9.82
CA VAL A 330 -3.74 9.97 9.91
C VAL A 330 -2.35 10.54 9.62
N TYR A 331 -1.33 9.91 10.20
CA TYR A 331 0.07 10.32 10.12
C TYR A 331 0.72 9.90 8.81
N ASP A 332 0.31 8.76 8.25
CA ASP A 332 0.92 8.18 7.07
C ASP A 332 0.45 8.86 5.79
N TYR A 333 -0.86 9.08 5.63
CA TYR A 333 -1.39 9.62 4.38
C TYR A 333 -2.66 10.48 4.50
N LYS A 334 -3.52 10.35 5.52
CA LYS A 334 -4.85 11.00 5.44
C LYS A 334 -4.76 12.53 5.42
N ILE A 335 -3.89 13.15 6.20
CA ILE A 335 -3.74 14.62 6.13
C ILE A 335 -3.23 15.06 4.74
N ASP A 336 -2.32 14.29 4.13
CA ASP A 336 -1.77 14.58 2.80
C ASP A 336 -2.81 14.31 1.71
N TYR A 337 -3.71 13.35 1.91
CA TYR A 337 -4.89 13.15 1.08
C TYR A 337 -5.83 14.38 1.14
N GLU A 338 -6.08 14.93 2.33
CA GLU A 338 -6.86 16.16 2.46
C GLU A 338 -6.17 17.33 1.70
N LEU A 339 -4.84 17.47 1.80
CA LEU A 339 -4.06 18.45 1.02
C LEU A 339 -4.18 18.22 -0.49
N SER A 340 -4.23 16.98 -0.96
CA SER A 340 -4.42 16.67 -2.39
C SER A 340 -5.72 17.25 -2.97
N ILE A 341 -6.69 17.59 -2.12
CA ILE A 341 -7.95 18.22 -2.51
C ILE A 341 -7.90 19.73 -2.27
N VAL A 342 -7.55 20.17 -1.05
CA VAL A 342 -7.62 21.59 -0.70
C VAL A 342 -6.52 22.44 -1.34
N GLY A 343 -5.39 21.80 -1.69
CA GLY A 343 -4.22 22.43 -2.31
C GLY A 343 -4.53 23.14 -3.64
N TYR A 344 -5.53 22.67 -4.38
CA TYR A 344 -6.02 23.31 -5.59
C TYR A 344 -6.57 24.73 -5.33
N TYR A 345 -7.23 24.91 -4.20
CA TYR A 345 -7.89 26.16 -3.86
C TYR A 345 -6.97 27.09 -3.08
N VAL A 346 -6.13 26.53 -2.21
CA VAL A 346 -5.24 27.28 -1.31
C VAL A 346 -3.95 26.51 -1.09
N ASN A 347 -2.81 27.15 -1.35
CA ASN A 347 -1.47 26.62 -1.07
C ASN A 347 -0.45 27.73 -0.81
N ASP A 348 -0.71 28.60 0.17
CA ASP A 348 0.12 29.79 0.43
C ASP A 348 1.56 29.44 0.82
N SER A 349 1.78 28.27 1.43
CA SER A 349 3.09 27.78 1.84
C SER A 349 3.89 27.14 0.70
N GLY A 350 3.33 27.07 -0.52
CA GLY A 350 4.02 26.54 -1.69
C GLY A 350 4.40 25.05 -1.56
N ILE A 351 3.56 24.25 -0.88
CA ILE A 351 3.81 22.82 -0.71
C ILE A 351 3.74 22.13 -2.06
N ASP A 352 4.69 21.25 -2.34
CA ASP A 352 4.70 20.45 -3.56
C ASP A 352 3.54 19.43 -3.56
N LEU A 353 2.46 19.78 -4.27
CA LEU A 353 1.25 18.97 -4.37
C LEU A 353 1.47 17.71 -5.21
N VAL A 354 2.36 17.77 -6.21
CA VAL A 354 2.74 16.62 -7.04
C VAL A 354 3.40 15.56 -6.16
N LYS A 355 4.40 15.96 -5.37
CA LYS A 355 5.10 15.08 -4.43
C LYS A 355 4.17 14.56 -3.33
N THR A 356 3.30 15.41 -2.79
CA THR A 356 2.28 15.02 -1.80
C THR A 356 1.36 13.93 -2.36
N CYS A 357 0.82 14.10 -3.56
CA CYS A 357 -0.03 13.10 -4.19
C CYS A 357 0.72 11.79 -4.45
N MET A 358 1.96 11.85 -4.94
CA MET A 358 2.78 10.64 -5.15
C MET A 358 3.05 9.90 -3.83
N LYS A 359 3.28 10.62 -2.73
CA LYS A 359 3.43 10.03 -1.38
C LYS A 359 2.16 9.29 -0.96
N VAL A 360 0.98 9.89 -1.15
CA VAL A 360 -0.30 9.24 -0.83
C VAL A 360 -0.48 7.97 -1.66
N LEU A 361 -0.28 8.04 -2.98
CA LEU A 361 -0.41 6.90 -3.89
C LEU A 361 0.55 5.74 -3.57
N ALA A 362 1.72 6.03 -3.00
CA ALA A 362 2.72 5.04 -2.64
C ALA A 362 2.40 4.27 -1.34
N TYR A 363 1.37 4.65 -0.57
CA TYR A 363 1.02 3.98 0.68
C TYR A 363 0.49 2.55 0.44
N SER A 364 1.12 1.53 1.05
CA SER A 364 0.93 0.10 0.76
C SER A 364 -0.46 -0.48 1.05
N HIS A 365 -1.32 0.28 1.75
CA HIS A 365 -2.69 -0.11 2.06
C HIS A 365 -3.68 1.00 1.72
N LEU A 366 -3.38 1.80 0.68
CA LEU A 366 -4.26 2.88 0.26
C LEU A 366 -5.59 2.29 -0.26
N PRO A 367 -6.76 2.75 0.24
CA PRO A 367 -8.05 2.37 -0.30
C PRO A 367 -8.21 2.81 -1.75
N ASP A 368 -8.84 1.97 -2.59
CA ASP A 368 -8.99 2.25 -4.03
C ASP A 368 -9.75 3.56 -4.30
N ASN A 369 -10.78 3.88 -3.51
CA ASN A 369 -11.51 5.15 -3.63
C ASN A 369 -10.61 6.37 -3.35
N THR A 370 -9.69 6.25 -2.38
CA THR A 370 -8.73 7.32 -2.07
C THR A 370 -7.78 7.51 -3.25
N ALA A 371 -7.26 6.43 -3.82
CA ALA A 371 -6.38 6.49 -4.99
C ALA A 371 -7.06 7.13 -6.20
N SER A 372 -8.31 6.73 -6.51
CA SER A 372 -9.12 7.32 -7.58
C SER A 372 -9.33 8.82 -7.38
N ASN A 373 -9.62 9.24 -6.15
CA ASN A 373 -9.76 10.66 -5.83
C ASN A 373 -8.46 11.44 -5.99
N VAL A 374 -7.32 10.87 -5.58
CA VAL A 374 -6.00 11.49 -5.78
C VAL A 374 -5.69 11.62 -7.26
N LEU A 375 -5.86 10.54 -8.04
CA LEU A 375 -5.66 10.56 -9.49
C LEU A 375 -6.59 11.55 -10.19
N SER A 376 -7.82 11.73 -9.72
CA SER A 376 -8.73 12.71 -10.31
C SER A 376 -8.32 14.15 -10.03
N ASN A 377 -7.78 14.43 -8.84
CA ASN A 377 -7.27 15.77 -8.51
C ASN A 377 -5.88 16.05 -9.11
N TYR A 378 -5.10 15.00 -9.40
CA TYR A 378 -3.72 15.12 -9.85
C TYR A 378 -3.57 15.99 -11.11
N LYS A 379 -4.55 15.97 -12.02
CA LYS A 379 -4.57 16.77 -13.26
C LYS A 379 -4.46 18.27 -13.06
N PHE A 380 -4.81 18.78 -11.88
CA PHE A 380 -4.69 20.20 -11.56
C PHE A 380 -3.27 20.60 -11.13
N TYR A 381 -2.44 19.63 -10.76
CA TYR A 381 -1.07 19.84 -10.29
C TYR A 381 -0.02 19.30 -11.27
N THR A 382 -0.44 18.36 -12.13
CA THR A 382 0.44 17.67 -13.05
C THR A 382 1.12 18.62 -14.03
N LYS A 383 2.37 18.30 -14.34
CA LYS A 383 3.16 19.01 -15.34
C LYS A 383 2.61 18.69 -16.73
N LYS A 384 2.37 19.73 -17.53
CA LYS A 384 2.03 19.61 -18.96
C LYS A 384 3.29 19.84 -19.77
N VAL A 385 3.86 18.75 -20.26
CA VAL A 385 5.19 18.77 -20.86
C VAL A 385 5.24 19.60 -22.15
N SER A 386 4.13 19.75 -22.87
CA SER A 386 4.02 20.62 -24.04
C SER A 386 4.09 22.12 -23.74
N HIS A 387 3.92 22.52 -22.46
CA HIS A 387 3.94 23.91 -22.03
C HIS A 387 5.29 24.32 -21.43
N GLU A 388 6.32 23.48 -21.56
CA GLU A 388 7.63 23.80 -21.00
C GLU A 388 8.23 25.06 -21.65
N PRO A 389 8.61 26.05 -20.85
CA PRO A 389 9.18 27.29 -21.37
C PRO A 389 10.50 26.98 -22.09
N ASN A 390 10.64 27.51 -23.30
CA ASN A 390 11.76 27.27 -24.21
C ASN A 390 11.80 25.87 -24.84
N LEU A 391 10.65 25.23 -25.03
CA LEU A 391 10.54 24.06 -25.91
C LEU A 391 10.83 24.46 -27.37
N LEU A 392 12.10 24.60 -27.71
CA LEU A 392 12.59 24.71 -29.08
C LEU A 392 13.10 23.32 -29.45
N PRO A 393 12.39 22.59 -30.34
CA PRO A 393 12.90 21.32 -30.78
C PRO A 393 14.26 21.55 -31.42
N ALA A 394 15.24 20.72 -31.05
CA ALA A 394 16.55 20.73 -31.69
C ALA A 394 16.48 20.17 -33.11
N GLN A 395 15.36 19.51 -33.45
CA GLN A 395 15.11 18.84 -34.71
C GLN A 395 13.90 19.41 -35.48
N PRO A 396 13.85 19.27 -36.82
CA PRO A 396 12.75 19.75 -37.66
C PRO A 396 11.51 18.83 -37.58
N LEU A 397 10.73 18.94 -36.49
CA LEU A 397 9.59 18.07 -36.24
C LEU A 397 8.43 18.22 -37.25
N ASP A 398 8.37 19.32 -38.01
CA ASP A 398 7.32 19.57 -39.02
C ASP A 398 7.23 18.49 -40.10
N VAL A 399 8.36 17.84 -40.42
CA VAL A 399 8.36 16.71 -41.36
C VAL A 399 7.57 15.52 -40.81
N LEU A 400 7.62 15.31 -39.49
CA LEU A 400 6.97 14.17 -38.84
C LEU A 400 5.44 14.31 -38.80
N ILE A 401 4.94 15.55 -38.71
CA ILE A 401 3.50 15.84 -38.66
C ILE A 401 2.84 15.56 -40.03
N ARG A 402 3.58 15.73 -41.13
CA ARG A 402 3.10 15.54 -42.51
C ARG A 402 3.33 14.14 -43.07
N LEU A 403 3.89 13.22 -42.28
CA LEU A 403 4.02 11.83 -42.70
C LEU A 403 2.65 11.28 -43.09
N THR A 404 2.62 10.40 -44.07
CA THR A 404 1.42 9.68 -44.51
C THR A 404 0.31 10.53 -45.12
N ASP A 405 0.53 11.82 -45.38
CA ASP A 405 -0.45 12.70 -46.05
C ASP A 405 -0.78 12.24 -47.48
N GLY A 406 0.11 11.46 -48.10
CA GLY A 406 -0.12 10.83 -49.41
C GLY A 406 -1.06 9.62 -49.37
N PHE A 407 -1.35 9.07 -48.19
CA PHE A 407 -2.21 7.89 -48.03
C PHE A 407 -3.66 8.32 -47.81
N ASN A 408 -4.53 7.95 -48.76
CA ASN A 408 -5.95 8.25 -48.69
C ASN A 408 -6.74 6.99 -48.31
N PHE A 409 -6.90 6.76 -47.00
CA PHE A 409 -7.81 5.74 -46.48
C PHE A 409 -9.24 6.28 -46.40
N ASP A 410 -10.23 5.39 -46.30
CA ASP A 410 -11.63 5.77 -46.08
C ASP A 410 -11.76 6.74 -44.90
N GLN A 411 -12.71 7.69 -44.99
CA GLN A 411 -12.90 8.76 -44.00
C GLN A 411 -13.18 8.28 -42.56
N VAL A 412 -13.49 6.99 -42.40
CA VAL A 412 -13.63 6.35 -41.09
C VAL A 412 -12.30 6.29 -40.33
N PHE A 413 -11.16 6.20 -41.04
CA PHE A 413 -9.84 6.08 -40.45
C PHE A 413 -9.27 7.43 -40.01
N VAL A 414 -8.68 7.45 -38.81
CA VAL A 414 -7.97 8.62 -38.27
C VAL A 414 -6.54 8.24 -37.88
N LYS A 415 -5.59 9.16 -38.10
CA LYS A 415 -4.20 8.99 -37.65
C LYS A 415 -4.15 8.95 -36.13
N SER A 416 -3.50 7.94 -35.57
CA SER A 416 -3.47 7.63 -34.14
C SER A 416 -2.02 7.63 -33.63
N THR A 417 -1.76 6.89 -32.56
CA THR A 417 -0.48 6.86 -31.86
C THR A 417 0.65 6.29 -32.73
N PRO A 418 1.74 7.04 -32.94
CA PRO A 418 2.88 6.55 -33.68
C PRO A 418 3.86 5.78 -32.77
N SER A 419 4.69 4.94 -33.37
CA SER A 419 5.87 4.35 -32.74
C SER A 419 7.10 4.67 -33.58
N ILE A 420 8.26 4.88 -32.94
CA ILE A 420 9.46 5.42 -33.56
C ILE A 420 10.71 4.67 -33.08
N ILE A 421 11.61 4.39 -34.02
CA ILE A 421 12.98 3.93 -33.76
C ILE A 421 13.96 4.70 -34.65
N GLN A 422 15.23 4.68 -34.27
CA GLN A 422 16.33 5.21 -35.07
C GLN A 422 17.30 4.09 -35.41
N ARG A 423 17.51 3.83 -36.70
CA ARG A 423 18.55 2.91 -37.20
C ARG A 423 19.57 3.73 -37.98
N GLU A 424 20.76 3.91 -37.40
CA GLU A 424 21.82 4.75 -37.98
C GLU A 424 21.30 6.17 -38.27
N ASN A 425 21.39 6.61 -39.53
CA ASN A 425 20.91 7.90 -40.02
C ASN A 425 19.47 7.87 -40.55
N HIS A 426 18.68 6.86 -40.16
CA HIS A 426 17.28 6.76 -40.55
C HIS A 426 16.36 6.69 -39.34
N LEU A 427 15.33 7.56 -39.33
CA LEU A 427 14.16 7.36 -38.48
C LEU A 427 13.17 6.45 -39.19
N ILE A 428 12.63 5.49 -38.45
CA ILE A 428 11.61 4.58 -38.94
C ILE A 428 10.41 4.74 -38.01
N ILE A 429 9.29 5.14 -38.59
CA ILE A 429 8.08 5.50 -37.86
C ILE A 429 6.92 4.67 -38.37
N ASN A 430 6.22 4.01 -37.46
CA ASN A 430 4.90 3.45 -37.73
C ASN A 430 3.83 4.46 -37.33
N THR A 431 3.06 4.96 -38.30
CA THR A 431 1.85 5.75 -38.04
C THR A 431 0.64 4.84 -38.17
N ARG A 432 -0.03 4.59 -37.04
CA ARG A 432 -1.25 3.78 -36.98
C ARG A 432 -2.47 4.61 -37.37
N TYR A 433 -3.37 4.01 -38.12
CA TYR A 433 -4.72 4.49 -38.38
C TYR A 433 -5.74 3.58 -37.73
N VAL A 434 -6.79 4.15 -37.12
CA VAL A 434 -7.84 3.41 -36.41
C VAL A 434 -9.23 3.79 -36.94
N ASN A 435 -10.19 2.86 -36.93
CA ASN A 435 -11.57 3.09 -37.38
C ASN A 435 -12.56 3.43 -36.24
N TYR A 436 -12.08 3.64 -35.02
CA TYR A 436 -12.89 4.01 -33.86
C TYR A 436 -12.62 5.45 -33.44
N ARG A 437 -13.53 6.01 -32.64
CA ARG A 437 -13.39 7.35 -32.07
C ARG A 437 -13.79 7.34 -30.60
N ILE A 438 -13.25 8.29 -29.86
CA ILE A 438 -13.66 8.54 -28.47
C ILE A 438 -14.73 9.63 -28.50
N ASP A 439 -15.93 9.33 -27.99
CA ASP A 439 -17.04 10.27 -27.96
C ASP A 439 -16.93 11.32 -26.85
N ASP A 440 -17.90 12.24 -26.81
CA ASP A 440 -18.01 13.29 -25.80
C ASP A 440 -18.27 12.74 -24.38
N ARG A 441 -18.52 11.45 -24.21
CA ARG A 441 -18.63 10.77 -22.90
C ARG A 441 -17.43 9.87 -22.63
N GLY A 442 -16.35 9.99 -23.40
CA GLY A 442 -15.13 9.18 -23.20
C GLY A 442 -15.28 7.70 -23.58
N GLY A 443 -16.42 7.32 -24.18
CA GLY A 443 -16.68 5.98 -24.68
C GLY A 443 -16.04 5.77 -26.05
N TYR A 444 -15.60 4.53 -26.31
CA TYR A 444 -15.20 4.15 -27.66
C TYR A 444 -16.45 3.92 -28.51
N VAL A 445 -16.60 4.72 -29.56
CA VAL A 445 -17.52 4.45 -30.66
C VAL A 445 -16.73 3.60 -31.65
N ASN A 446 -16.80 2.29 -31.46
CA ASN A 446 -16.22 1.30 -32.34
C ASN A 446 -17.30 0.69 -33.26
N GLN A 447 -16.87 0.17 -34.40
CA GLN A 447 -17.70 -0.73 -35.20
C GLN A 447 -17.61 -2.16 -34.61
N GLU A 448 -18.30 -3.12 -35.23
CA GLU A 448 -18.26 -4.54 -34.84
C GLU A 448 -16.81 -5.03 -34.67
N ASN A 449 -15.92 -4.61 -35.57
CA ASN A 449 -14.48 -4.85 -35.50
C ASN A 449 -13.68 -3.56 -35.24
N VAL A 450 -12.59 -3.70 -34.48
CA VAL A 450 -11.54 -2.69 -34.39
C VAL A 450 -10.58 -2.91 -35.54
N ILE A 451 -10.53 -1.98 -36.48
CA ILE A 451 -9.68 -2.09 -37.69
C ILE A 451 -8.52 -1.12 -37.57
N THR A 452 -7.32 -1.63 -37.80
CA THR A 452 -6.08 -0.86 -37.77
C THR A 452 -5.31 -1.01 -39.07
N LYS A 453 -4.83 0.10 -39.60
CA LYS A 453 -3.88 0.15 -40.72
C LYS A 453 -2.60 0.80 -40.24
N ASN A 454 -1.47 0.37 -40.76
CA ASN A 454 -0.16 0.78 -40.29
C ASN A 454 0.66 1.25 -41.49
N VAL A 455 1.17 2.47 -41.44
CA VAL A 455 2.02 3.03 -42.50
C VAL A 455 3.41 3.25 -41.92
N ILE A 456 4.41 2.64 -42.55
CA ILE A 456 5.82 2.81 -42.20
C ILE A 456 6.40 3.92 -43.05
N SER A 457 6.99 4.93 -42.40
CA SER A 457 7.77 5.99 -43.04
C SER A 457 9.24 5.86 -42.65
N VAL A 458 10.13 5.87 -43.64
CA VAL A 458 11.59 5.90 -43.45
C VAL A 458 12.09 7.30 -43.83
N ILE A 459 12.80 7.94 -42.91
CA ILE A 459 13.25 9.32 -43.02
C ILE A 459 14.77 9.36 -42.89
N ASP A 460 15.46 9.89 -43.89
CA ASP A 460 16.88 10.19 -43.83
C ASP A 460 17.11 11.44 -42.99
N ILE A 461 17.88 11.27 -41.90
CA ILE A 461 18.25 12.32 -40.94
C ILE A 461 19.75 12.65 -40.98
N SER A 462 20.47 12.19 -42.00
CA SER A 462 21.90 12.50 -42.20
C SER A 462 22.19 13.98 -42.45
N LYS A 463 21.16 14.75 -42.84
CA LYS A 463 21.23 16.19 -43.11
C LYS A 463 20.25 16.95 -42.21
N PRO A 464 20.49 18.24 -41.93
CA PRO A 464 19.59 19.06 -41.12
C PRO A 464 18.16 19.14 -41.65
N LEU A 465 17.99 19.06 -42.98
CA LEU A 465 16.67 18.93 -43.59
C LEU A 465 16.34 17.45 -43.78
N TRP A 466 15.46 16.94 -42.92
CA TRP A 466 15.01 15.56 -42.96
C TRP A 466 14.19 15.29 -44.22
N LYS A 467 14.40 14.13 -44.84
CA LYS A 467 13.71 13.74 -46.08
C LYS A 467 13.08 12.36 -45.93
N VAL A 468 11.79 12.24 -46.25
CA VAL A 468 11.13 10.94 -46.39
C VAL A 468 11.70 10.24 -47.62
N VAL A 469 12.29 9.06 -47.42
CA VAL A 469 12.92 8.25 -48.49
C VAL A 469 12.09 7.04 -48.89
N GLN A 470 11.22 6.56 -48.00
CA GLN A 470 10.29 5.46 -48.29
C GLN A 470 9.03 5.62 -47.43
N GLU A 471 7.87 5.30 -47.97
CA GLU A 471 6.62 5.25 -47.22
C GLU A 471 5.68 4.18 -47.82
N PHE A 472 5.14 3.28 -46.98
CA PHE A 472 4.30 2.17 -47.43
C PHE A 472 3.28 1.72 -46.37
N GLU A 473 2.13 1.17 -46.80
CA GLU A 473 1.21 0.46 -45.91
C GLU A 473 1.80 -0.92 -45.58
N LEU A 474 2.00 -1.19 -44.30
CA LEU A 474 2.60 -2.42 -43.79
C LEU A 474 1.67 -3.61 -44.00
N LYS A 475 2.09 -4.55 -44.86
CA LYS A 475 1.41 -5.83 -45.03
C LYS A 475 1.69 -6.72 -43.83
N TYR A 476 0.68 -7.46 -43.39
CA TYR A 476 0.77 -8.36 -42.24
C TYR A 476 0.01 -9.66 -42.51
N ASP A 477 0.15 -10.64 -41.62
CA ASP A 477 -0.60 -11.89 -41.70
C ASP A 477 -2.07 -11.68 -41.30
N THR A 478 -2.94 -11.61 -42.32
CA THR A 478 -4.39 -11.43 -42.15
C THR A 478 -5.11 -12.69 -41.67
N SER A 479 -4.47 -13.87 -41.75
CA SER A 479 -5.06 -15.10 -41.22
C SER A 479 -5.19 -15.09 -39.68
N LYS A 480 -4.50 -14.15 -39.03
CA LYS A 480 -4.53 -13.91 -37.58
C LYS A 480 -5.50 -12.81 -37.16
N ASP A 481 -6.29 -12.26 -38.08
CA ASP A 481 -7.31 -11.28 -37.75
C ASP A 481 -8.43 -11.91 -36.92
N GLY A 482 -8.96 -11.13 -35.98
CA GLY A 482 -10.04 -11.53 -35.08
C GLY A 482 -11.00 -10.38 -34.87
N ARG A 483 -11.36 -10.11 -33.61
CA ARG A 483 -12.08 -8.88 -33.25
C ARG A 483 -11.26 -7.64 -33.63
N TYR A 484 -9.94 -7.75 -33.55
CA TYR A 484 -9.02 -6.76 -34.10
C TYR A 484 -8.57 -7.23 -35.49
N VAL A 485 -8.84 -6.40 -36.49
CA VAL A 485 -8.39 -6.58 -37.88
C VAL A 485 -7.19 -5.67 -38.07
N GLY A 486 -6.03 -6.26 -38.34
CA GLY A 486 -4.76 -5.54 -38.33
C GLY A 486 -3.99 -5.62 -37.02
N LEU A 487 -2.83 -4.97 -37.02
CA LEU A 487 -1.89 -4.92 -35.92
C LEU A 487 -2.14 -3.65 -35.08
N GLU A 488 -2.70 -3.83 -33.90
CA GLU A 488 -3.04 -2.72 -33.02
C GLU A 488 -1.86 -2.39 -32.10
N ASP A 489 -1.62 -1.12 -31.78
CA ASP A 489 -0.54 -0.66 -30.91
C ASP A 489 0.86 -1.23 -31.28
N ILE A 490 1.25 -1.17 -32.56
CA ILE A 490 2.61 -1.56 -32.97
C ILE A 490 3.64 -0.73 -32.20
N ARG A 491 4.53 -1.41 -31.48
CA ARG A 491 5.71 -0.84 -30.83
C ARG A 491 6.95 -1.36 -31.54
N LEU A 492 7.68 -0.44 -32.18
CA LEU A 492 8.93 -0.73 -32.86
C LEU A 492 10.07 -0.80 -31.83
N PHE A 493 11.06 -1.66 -32.06
CA PHE A 493 12.36 -1.61 -31.38
C PHE A 493 13.44 -2.23 -32.27
N LEU A 494 14.71 -1.94 -31.96
CA LEU A 494 15.85 -2.54 -32.64
C LEU A 494 16.46 -3.67 -31.81
N ASN A 495 16.85 -4.73 -32.51
CA ASN A 495 17.74 -5.75 -31.97
C ASN A 495 18.95 -5.88 -32.91
N GLY A 496 20.04 -5.20 -32.57
CA GLY A 496 21.13 -5.00 -33.52
C GLY A 496 20.66 -4.17 -34.72
N THR A 497 20.72 -4.72 -35.93
CA THR A 497 20.27 -4.07 -37.17
C THR A 497 18.85 -4.44 -37.59
N GLU A 498 18.26 -5.46 -36.94
CA GLU A 498 16.92 -5.95 -37.26
C GLU A 498 15.84 -5.04 -36.66
N ILE A 499 14.82 -4.74 -37.47
CA ILE A 499 13.64 -3.99 -37.05
C ILE A 499 12.62 -4.99 -36.54
N LEU A 500 12.37 -4.97 -35.24
CA LEU A 500 11.41 -5.84 -34.59
C LEU A 500 10.19 -5.03 -34.16
N TYR A 501 9.07 -5.73 -34.00
CA TYR A 501 7.86 -5.13 -33.46
C TYR A 501 7.18 -6.06 -32.46
N ASN A 502 6.36 -5.47 -31.59
CA ASN A 502 5.25 -6.18 -30.98
C ASN A 502 3.95 -5.40 -31.15
N ALA A 503 2.84 -6.11 -31.24
CA ALA A 503 1.52 -5.57 -31.49
C ALA A 503 0.45 -6.39 -30.74
N ASN A 504 -0.74 -5.82 -30.65
CA ASN A 504 -1.89 -6.39 -29.98
C ASN A 504 -2.86 -7.01 -30.98
N ARG A 505 -3.31 -8.23 -30.68
CA ARG A 505 -4.41 -8.91 -31.37
C ARG A 505 -5.54 -9.18 -30.39
N GLY A 506 -6.73 -8.71 -30.71
CA GLY A 506 -7.96 -9.01 -29.99
C GLY A 506 -8.67 -10.19 -30.66
N MET A 507 -8.84 -11.27 -29.92
CA MET A 507 -9.44 -12.51 -30.41
C MET A 507 -10.98 -12.46 -30.33
N PRO A 508 -11.71 -13.29 -31.09
CA PRO A 508 -13.17 -13.34 -31.05
C PRO A 508 -13.75 -13.69 -29.67
N ASP A 509 -13.03 -14.46 -28.86
CA ASP A 509 -13.40 -14.83 -27.49
C ASP A 509 -13.12 -13.71 -26.46
N GLY A 510 -12.63 -12.56 -26.91
CA GLY A 510 -12.27 -11.41 -26.07
C GLY A 510 -10.88 -11.51 -25.41
N SER A 511 -10.14 -12.61 -25.64
CA SER A 511 -8.75 -12.72 -25.19
C SER A 511 -7.81 -11.82 -26.00
N MET A 512 -6.67 -11.48 -25.40
CA MET A 512 -5.62 -10.70 -26.06
C MET A 512 -4.42 -11.60 -26.35
N LYS A 513 -3.78 -11.38 -27.49
CA LYS A 513 -2.49 -11.97 -27.85
C LYS A 513 -1.49 -10.86 -28.18
N ILE A 514 -0.23 -11.08 -27.79
CA ILE A 514 0.89 -10.23 -28.20
C ILE A 514 1.54 -10.89 -29.40
N GLU A 515 1.42 -10.24 -30.55
CA GLU A 515 2.11 -10.64 -31.77
C GLU A 515 3.50 -10.00 -31.79
N HIS A 516 4.52 -10.76 -32.17
CA HIS A 516 5.89 -10.33 -32.32
C HIS A 516 6.46 -10.84 -33.66
N GLY A 517 7.32 -10.05 -34.28
CA GLY A 517 8.02 -10.45 -35.50
C GLY A 517 8.99 -9.36 -35.98
N LYS A 518 9.39 -9.47 -37.24
CA LYS A 518 10.27 -8.52 -37.92
C LYS A 518 9.50 -7.65 -38.90
N ILE A 519 10.00 -6.46 -39.18
CA ILE A 519 9.53 -5.64 -40.31
C ILE A 519 10.60 -5.66 -41.40
N SER A 520 10.21 -6.09 -42.60
CA SER A 520 11.02 -5.97 -43.81
C SER A 520 10.66 -4.68 -44.53
N LEU A 521 11.62 -3.76 -44.68
CA LEU A 521 11.44 -2.54 -45.45
C LEU A 521 11.40 -2.83 -46.96
N ASP A 522 12.15 -3.84 -47.43
CA ASP A 522 12.22 -4.19 -48.85
C ASP A 522 10.94 -4.89 -49.33
N GLU A 523 10.36 -5.76 -48.48
CA GLU A 523 9.13 -6.48 -48.79
C GLU A 523 7.87 -5.77 -48.29
N GLU A 524 8.03 -4.63 -47.63
CA GLU A 524 6.94 -3.80 -47.10
C GLU A 524 5.95 -4.60 -46.23
N SER A 525 6.47 -5.56 -45.46
CA SER A 525 5.67 -6.55 -44.77
C SER A 525 6.28 -7.03 -43.46
N THR A 526 5.44 -7.59 -42.58
CA THR A 526 5.91 -8.31 -41.39
C THR A 526 6.44 -9.70 -41.77
N LYS A 527 7.50 -10.14 -41.10
CA LYS A 527 8.09 -11.47 -41.23
C LYS A 527 8.15 -12.17 -39.88
N ASP A 528 8.18 -13.50 -39.92
CA ASP A 528 8.30 -14.36 -38.74
C ASP A 528 7.30 -13.98 -37.64
N SER A 529 6.07 -13.64 -38.03
CA SER A 529 5.02 -13.25 -37.09
C SER A 529 4.65 -14.45 -36.22
N LYS A 530 4.74 -14.29 -34.90
CA LYS A 530 4.41 -15.32 -33.90
C LYS A 530 3.66 -14.69 -32.72
N TRP A 531 2.91 -15.51 -31.99
CA TRP A 531 2.30 -15.08 -30.73
C TRP A 531 3.25 -15.42 -29.59
N LEU A 532 3.44 -14.47 -28.67
CA LEU A 532 4.20 -14.72 -27.46
C LEU A 532 3.35 -15.54 -26.48
N GLU A 533 3.95 -16.56 -25.90
CA GLU A 533 3.31 -17.47 -24.93
C GLU A 533 4.11 -17.49 -23.62
N LEU A 534 3.42 -17.45 -22.49
CA LEU A 534 4.07 -17.50 -21.17
C LEU A 534 4.10 -18.94 -20.66
N ASP A 535 5.29 -19.44 -20.33
CA ASP A 535 5.50 -20.86 -19.98
C ASP A 535 4.77 -21.30 -18.71
N SER A 536 4.40 -20.34 -17.84
CA SER A 536 3.79 -20.62 -16.53
C SER A 536 2.30 -21.02 -16.57
N GLY A 537 1.73 -21.33 -17.74
CA GLY A 537 0.36 -21.83 -17.90
C GLY A 537 -0.74 -20.76 -17.73
N ASN A 538 -1.85 -20.96 -18.46
CA ASN A 538 -3.21 -20.35 -18.42
C ASN A 538 -3.45 -18.95 -17.82
N ARG A 539 -2.45 -18.07 -17.79
CA ARG A 539 -2.62 -16.68 -17.38
C ARG A 539 -3.08 -15.88 -18.60
N GLN A 540 -4.19 -15.15 -18.46
CA GLN A 540 -4.66 -14.25 -19.50
C GLN A 540 -3.57 -13.21 -19.80
N ILE A 541 -3.15 -13.15 -21.05
CA ILE A 541 -2.15 -12.19 -21.52
C ILE A 541 -2.77 -10.79 -21.49
N GLU A 542 -2.07 -9.84 -20.88
CA GLU A 542 -2.45 -8.42 -20.90
C GLU A 542 -1.97 -7.74 -22.18
N LYS A 543 -2.71 -6.74 -22.64
CA LYS A 543 -2.47 -5.96 -23.86
C LYS A 543 -1.17 -5.13 -23.88
N ASN A 544 -0.53 -4.89 -22.73
CA ASN A 544 0.51 -3.85 -22.59
C ASN A 544 1.89 -4.41 -22.28
N TRP A 545 2.24 -5.54 -22.90
CA TRP A 545 3.60 -6.06 -22.84
C TRP A 545 4.54 -5.18 -23.65
N VAL A 546 5.70 -4.89 -23.07
CA VAL A 546 6.72 -4.06 -23.71
C VAL A 546 8.04 -4.81 -23.76
N LEU A 547 8.75 -4.68 -24.86
CA LEU A 547 9.96 -5.43 -25.18
C LEU A 547 11.19 -4.55 -25.02
N PHE A 548 12.35 -5.16 -24.86
CA PHE A 548 13.63 -4.47 -24.84
C PHE A 548 14.78 -5.41 -25.20
N GLN A 549 15.88 -4.83 -25.64
CA GLN A 549 17.11 -5.56 -25.94
C GLN A 549 17.92 -5.81 -24.66
N ALA A 550 18.51 -7.00 -24.54
CA ALA A 550 19.46 -7.32 -23.48
C ALA A 550 20.71 -6.41 -23.55
N SER A 551 21.20 -5.97 -22.39
CA SER A 551 22.39 -5.10 -22.30
C SER A 551 23.72 -5.77 -22.69
N SER A 552 23.76 -7.11 -22.81
CA SER A 552 24.94 -7.88 -23.25
C SER A 552 24.50 -9.04 -24.15
N PRO A 553 24.28 -8.80 -25.46
CA PRO A 553 23.80 -9.83 -26.38
C PRO A 553 24.74 -11.05 -26.52
N GLN A 554 26.04 -10.86 -26.20
CA GLN A 554 27.08 -11.88 -26.33
C GLN A 554 27.11 -12.88 -25.16
N GLU A 555 26.61 -12.51 -23.98
CA GLU A 555 26.52 -13.41 -22.82
C GLU A 555 25.24 -14.25 -22.83
N ASP A 556 24.17 -13.78 -23.48
CA ASP A 556 22.82 -14.37 -23.42
C ASP A 556 22.54 -15.45 -24.50
N LYS A 557 23.57 -16.16 -25.00
CA LYS A 557 23.49 -17.40 -25.83
C LYS A 557 22.28 -17.50 -26.79
N GLY A 558 22.00 -16.46 -27.57
CA GLY A 558 20.96 -16.48 -28.61
C GLY A 558 19.59 -15.88 -28.25
N THR A 559 19.37 -15.37 -27.04
CA THR A 559 18.13 -14.66 -26.66
C THR A 559 18.42 -13.20 -26.27
N ALA A 560 18.45 -12.32 -27.27
CA ALA A 560 18.74 -10.90 -27.08
C ALA A 560 17.49 -10.04 -26.77
N VAL A 561 16.29 -10.62 -26.80
CA VAL A 561 15.02 -9.90 -26.62
C VAL A 561 14.34 -10.34 -25.34
N LYS A 562 13.96 -9.36 -24.51
CA LYS A 562 13.27 -9.56 -23.24
C LYS A 562 11.96 -8.79 -23.26
N CYS A 563 11.04 -9.13 -22.36
CA CYS A 563 9.80 -8.38 -22.18
C CYS A 563 9.52 -8.09 -20.71
N VAL A 564 8.88 -6.95 -20.48
CA VAL A 564 8.14 -6.68 -19.26
C VAL A 564 6.69 -7.04 -19.53
N TYR A 565 6.23 -8.11 -18.90
CA TYR A 565 4.87 -8.62 -19.07
C TYR A 565 3.95 -8.28 -17.90
N ASN A 566 4.52 -7.77 -16.80
CA ASN A 566 3.74 -7.26 -15.69
C ASN A 566 4.49 -6.16 -14.91
N TRP A 567 3.75 -5.12 -14.51
CA TRP A 567 4.25 -4.00 -13.69
C TRP A 567 3.82 -4.12 -12.21
N ASN A 568 2.86 -5.00 -11.89
CA ASN A 568 2.32 -5.19 -10.52
C ASN A 568 1.64 -6.57 -10.35
N PRO A 569 1.79 -7.31 -9.23
CA PRO A 569 2.34 -6.93 -7.92
C PRO A 569 3.86 -6.87 -7.86
N THR A 570 4.54 -7.30 -8.91
CA THR A 570 5.99 -7.22 -9.07
C THR A 570 6.30 -6.76 -10.48
N PHE A 571 7.45 -6.12 -10.65
CA PHE A 571 8.03 -5.86 -11.96
C PHE A 571 8.57 -7.19 -12.49
N ALA A 572 7.88 -7.77 -13.48
CA ALA A 572 8.12 -9.11 -13.96
C ALA A 572 8.74 -9.08 -15.37
N VAL A 573 9.90 -9.72 -15.50
CA VAL A 573 10.69 -9.75 -16.73
C VAL A 573 10.77 -11.18 -17.23
N GLY A 574 10.51 -11.35 -18.52
CA GLY A 574 10.65 -12.60 -19.26
C GLY A 574 11.71 -12.50 -20.35
N ASN A 575 12.39 -13.62 -20.60
CA ASN A 575 13.27 -13.80 -21.75
C ASN A 575 12.47 -14.41 -22.90
N ILE A 576 12.53 -13.82 -24.10
CA ILE A 576 11.83 -14.32 -25.28
C ILE A 576 12.76 -15.23 -26.06
N ASP A 577 12.38 -16.50 -26.19
CA ASP A 577 13.00 -17.41 -27.15
C ASP A 577 12.40 -17.15 -28.53
N LEU A 578 13.16 -16.51 -29.41
CA LEU A 578 12.72 -16.17 -30.77
C LEU A 578 12.42 -17.39 -31.64
N SER A 579 12.95 -18.57 -31.29
CA SER A 579 12.69 -19.80 -32.04
C SER A 579 11.31 -20.37 -31.72
N SER A 580 10.97 -20.46 -30.44
CA SER A 580 9.73 -21.07 -29.93
C SER A 580 8.61 -20.07 -29.61
N SER A 581 8.90 -18.77 -29.54
CA SER A 581 7.99 -17.69 -29.08
C SER A 581 7.62 -17.77 -27.59
N HIS A 582 8.27 -18.66 -26.86
CA HIS A 582 8.02 -18.88 -25.44
C HIS A 582 8.75 -17.81 -24.61
N VAL A 583 8.05 -17.35 -23.57
CA VAL A 583 8.54 -16.34 -22.63
C VAL A 583 8.85 -17.03 -21.31
N ASN A 584 10.16 -17.20 -21.09
CA ASN A 584 10.70 -17.78 -19.87
C ASN A 584 10.83 -16.70 -18.81
N VAL A 585 10.19 -16.87 -17.66
CA VAL A 585 10.26 -15.91 -16.55
C VAL A 585 11.68 -15.88 -15.97
N ILE A 586 12.29 -14.70 -15.89
CA ILE A 586 13.67 -14.55 -15.38
C ILE A 586 13.79 -13.65 -14.14
N ALA A 587 12.83 -12.76 -13.87
CA ALA A 587 12.88 -11.92 -12.70
C ALA A 587 11.49 -11.47 -12.23
N HIS A 588 11.34 -11.37 -10.92
CA HIS A 588 10.26 -10.66 -10.22
C HIS A 588 10.90 -9.71 -9.22
N LYS A 589 10.68 -8.40 -9.37
CA LYS A 589 11.23 -7.38 -8.47
C LYS A 589 10.13 -6.65 -7.70
N PRO A 590 10.38 -6.28 -6.44
CA PRO A 590 9.43 -5.46 -5.68
C PRO A 590 9.26 -4.11 -6.38
N VAL A 591 8.06 -3.55 -6.25
CA VAL A 591 7.70 -2.26 -6.84
C VAL A 591 7.00 -1.39 -5.79
N PRO A 592 7.10 -0.05 -5.89
CA PRO A 592 6.25 0.84 -5.11
C PRO A 592 4.77 0.53 -5.31
N TYR A 593 3.96 0.65 -4.26
CA TYR A 593 2.56 0.22 -4.28
C TYR A 593 1.72 0.84 -5.41
N PHE A 594 1.98 2.10 -5.77
CA PHE A 594 1.25 2.80 -6.84
C PHE A 594 1.46 2.18 -8.23
N PHE A 595 2.46 1.31 -8.43
CA PHE A 595 2.70 0.63 -9.71
C PHE A 595 1.52 -0.24 -10.15
N ARG A 596 0.60 -0.59 -9.24
CA ARG A 596 -0.67 -1.25 -9.59
C ARG A 596 -1.53 -0.49 -10.59
N TYR A 597 -1.36 0.83 -10.66
CA TYR A 597 -2.06 1.70 -11.61
C TYR A 597 -1.31 1.84 -12.94
N LEU A 598 -0.08 1.33 -13.06
CA LEU A 598 0.75 1.49 -14.25
C LEU A 598 0.55 0.35 -15.26
N ARG A 599 0.69 0.69 -16.54
CA ARG A 599 0.77 -0.23 -17.67
C ARG A 599 1.88 0.21 -18.62
N GLY A 600 2.52 -0.74 -19.30
CA GLY A 600 3.57 -0.47 -20.27
C GLY A 600 3.04 0.32 -21.47
N SER A 601 3.69 1.43 -21.82
CA SER A 601 3.33 2.23 -23.00
C SER A 601 4.31 1.99 -24.15
N THR A 602 5.61 2.09 -23.88
CA THR A 602 6.67 1.99 -24.90
C THR A 602 7.59 0.80 -24.65
N ASN A 603 8.23 0.31 -25.71
CA ASN A 603 9.40 -0.57 -25.57
C ASN A 603 10.54 0.15 -24.84
N GLY A 604 11.42 -0.63 -24.24
CA GLY A 604 12.53 -0.13 -23.43
C GLY A 604 13.68 0.36 -24.30
N VAL A 605 14.18 1.56 -24.00
CA VAL A 605 15.30 2.20 -24.71
C VAL A 605 16.50 2.24 -23.77
N LEU A 606 17.66 1.76 -24.23
CA LEU A 606 18.90 1.83 -23.46
C LEU A 606 19.52 3.23 -23.63
N ILE A 607 19.62 3.97 -22.52
CA ILE A 607 20.16 5.33 -22.49
C ILE A 607 21.28 5.35 -21.47
N GLN A 608 22.51 5.59 -21.94
CA GLN A 608 23.71 5.71 -21.10
C GLN A 608 23.89 4.53 -20.10
N GLY A 609 23.55 3.30 -20.53
CA GLY A 609 23.68 2.10 -19.71
C GLY A 609 22.49 1.79 -18.78
N GLU A 610 21.40 2.55 -18.87
CA GLU A 610 20.18 2.31 -18.11
C GLU A 610 18.98 2.09 -19.04
N LEU A 611 18.02 1.30 -18.59
CA LEU A 611 16.85 0.98 -19.40
C LEU A 611 15.68 1.89 -19.04
N TRP A 612 15.17 2.63 -20.03
CA TRP A 612 14.11 3.62 -19.85
C TRP A 612 12.82 3.15 -20.51
N PHE A 613 11.72 3.27 -19.79
CA PHE A 613 10.37 3.01 -20.30
C PHE A 613 9.48 4.22 -20.05
N ILE A 614 8.52 4.45 -20.94
CA ILE A 614 7.35 5.27 -20.62
C ILE A 614 6.18 4.31 -20.33
N CYS A 615 5.57 4.48 -19.17
CA CYS A 615 4.35 3.81 -18.76
C CYS A 615 3.20 4.82 -18.68
N HIS A 616 1.97 4.32 -18.53
CA HIS A 616 0.81 5.16 -18.29
C HIS A 616 -0.04 4.68 -17.11
N ALA A 617 -0.74 5.61 -16.48
CA ALA A 617 -1.82 5.38 -15.53
C ALA A 617 -3.10 6.02 -16.06
N VAL A 618 -4.26 5.47 -15.68
CA VAL A 618 -5.57 5.98 -16.10
C VAL A 618 -6.40 6.34 -14.88
N SER A 619 -6.86 7.60 -14.82
CA SER A 619 -7.97 8.01 -13.96
C SER A 619 -9.27 7.71 -14.68
N TYR A 620 -10.08 6.81 -14.10
CA TYR A 620 -11.39 6.43 -14.66
C TYR A 620 -12.46 7.39 -14.14
N GLU A 621 -12.67 8.48 -14.87
CA GLU A 621 -13.74 9.46 -14.63
C GLU A 621 -14.82 9.35 -15.72
N ASP A 622 -15.77 10.29 -15.76
CA ASP A 622 -16.72 10.41 -16.88
C ASP A 622 -16.00 10.38 -18.24
N ARG A 623 -14.80 10.97 -18.31
CA ARG A 623 -13.85 10.80 -19.41
C ARG A 623 -12.53 10.34 -18.82
N ARG A 624 -11.95 9.27 -19.39
CA ARG A 624 -10.63 8.77 -18.95
C ARG A 624 -9.60 9.89 -19.02
N TYR A 625 -8.78 10.01 -17.99
CA TYR A 625 -7.65 10.94 -17.95
C TYR A 625 -6.34 10.15 -17.86
N TYR A 626 -5.47 10.32 -18.85
CA TYR A 626 -4.22 9.57 -18.95
C TYR A 626 -3.08 10.37 -18.34
N TYR A 627 -2.27 9.66 -17.55
CA TYR A 627 -1.00 10.15 -17.03
C TYR A 627 0.12 9.27 -17.54
N HIS A 628 1.31 9.85 -17.68
CA HIS A 628 2.52 9.18 -18.12
C HIS A 628 3.60 9.23 -17.03
N ILE A 629 4.51 8.27 -17.07
CA ILE A 629 5.63 8.18 -16.15
C ILE A 629 6.82 7.57 -16.86
N VAL A 630 8.01 8.13 -16.63
CA VAL A 630 9.26 7.50 -17.05
C VAL A 630 9.74 6.60 -15.92
N VAL A 631 10.01 5.35 -16.22
CA VAL A 631 10.57 4.36 -15.27
C VAL A 631 11.95 3.94 -15.75
N VAL A 632 12.95 4.08 -14.88
CA VAL A 632 14.35 3.73 -15.15
C VAL A 632 14.72 2.47 -14.38
N VAL A 633 15.25 1.49 -15.10
CA VAL A 633 15.53 0.13 -14.63
C VAL A 633 17.00 -0.19 -14.86
N ASP A 634 17.62 -0.87 -13.89
CA ASP A 634 18.94 -1.45 -14.07
C ASP A 634 18.84 -2.63 -15.06
N PRO A 635 19.53 -2.61 -16.20
CA PRO A 635 19.35 -3.62 -17.24
C PRO A 635 19.97 -4.98 -16.89
N LYS A 636 20.81 -5.07 -15.85
CA LYS A 636 21.43 -6.32 -15.39
C LYS A 636 20.62 -6.97 -14.28
N THR A 637 20.22 -6.18 -13.28
CA THR A 637 19.50 -6.71 -12.12
C THR A 637 17.98 -6.68 -12.29
N TYR A 638 17.47 -5.88 -13.23
CA TYR A 638 16.05 -5.56 -13.45
C TYR A 638 15.38 -4.84 -12.28
N THR A 639 16.16 -4.28 -11.36
CA THR A 639 15.60 -3.45 -10.27
C THR A 639 15.25 -2.07 -10.79
N ILE A 640 14.05 -1.58 -10.44
CA ILE A 640 13.67 -0.20 -10.70
C ILE A 640 14.56 0.70 -9.86
N LYS A 641 15.25 1.64 -10.49
CA LYS A 641 16.17 2.57 -9.82
C LYS A 641 15.44 3.84 -9.40
N ARG A 642 14.67 4.40 -10.34
CA ARG A 642 14.00 5.69 -10.19
C ARG A 642 12.88 5.86 -11.20
N TYR A 643 11.98 6.80 -10.93
CA TYR A 643 10.86 7.14 -11.80
C TYR A 643 10.46 8.60 -11.66
N THR A 644 9.85 9.19 -12.69
CA THR A 644 9.32 10.56 -12.59
C THR A 644 8.00 10.58 -11.81
N PRO A 645 7.57 11.73 -11.26
CA PRO A 645 6.17 11.96 -10.98
C PRO A 645 5.32 11.72 -12.25
N LEU A 646 4.02 11.50 -12.05
CA LEU A 646 3.09 11.44 -13.17
C LEU A 646 3.09 12.80 -13.91
N PHE A 647 3.05 12.76 -15.24
CA PHE A 647 2.96 13.93 -16.10
C PHE A 647 1.94 13.72 -17.21
N THR A 648 1.63 14.79 -17.94
CA THR A 648 0.83 14.74 -19.18
C THR A 648 1.61 15.36 -20.31
N PHE A 649 1.38 14.93 -21.54
CA PHE A 649 1.93 15.62 -22.71
C PHE A 649 1.25 16.97 -22.88
N GLU A 650 -0.08 17.02 -23.03
CA GLU A 650 -0.83 18.27 -23.25
C GLU A 650 -1.84 18.58 -22.14
N GLY A 651 -2.13 17.60 -21.30
CA GLY A 651 -3.20 17.68 -20.31
C GLY A 651 -4.59 17.41 -20.91
N SER A 652 -4.64 16.82 -22.11
CA SER A 652 -5.85 16.29 -22.72
C SER A 652 -6.32 15.04 -21.99
N HIS A 653 -7.60 14.68 -22.16
CA HIS A 653 -8.18 13.53 -21.45
C HIS A 653 -7.51 12.22 -21.87
N VAL A 654 -7.42 11.94 -23.17
CA VAL A 654 -6.77 10.73 -23.67
C VAL A 654 -5.51 11.10 -24.41
N GLU A 655 -4.39 10.62 -23.90
CA GLU A 655 -3.06 10.77 -24.47
C GLU A 655 -2.38 9.41 -24.43
N TYR A 656 -1.67 9.06 -25.51
CA TYR A 656 -1.03 7.75 -25.58
C TYR A 656 0.24 7.78 -26.40
N THR A 657 1.23 6.97 -26.01
CA THR A 657 2.53 6.86 -26.69
C THR A 657 2.92 5.40 -26.84
N LEU A 658 3.49 5.04 -28.00
CA LEU A 658 3.94 3.67 -28.33
C LEU A 658 5.44 3.58 -28.61
N GLY A 659 6.16 4.70 -28.61
CA GLY A 659 7.59 4.69 -28.84
C GLY A 659 8.23 6.04 -28.58
N PHE A 660 9.50 5.98 -28.24
CA PHE A 660 10.39 7.12 -28.17
C PHE A 660 11.80 6.67 -28.55
N ILE A 661 12.64 7.64 -28.91
CA ILE A 661 14.07 7.42 -29.12
C ILE A 661 14.88 8.40 -28.28
N TYR A 662 16.14 8.06 -28.05
CA TYR A 662 17.13 8.95 -27.47
C TYR A 662 18.07 9.48 -28.55
N VAL A 663 18.05 10.80 -28.76
CA VAL A 663 18.87 11.50 -29.74
C VAL A 663 20.15 11.98 -29.05
N ALA A 664 21.18 11.13 -29.09
CA ALA A 664 22.41 11.34 -28.32
C ALA A 664 23.17 12.63 -28.66
N SER A 665 23.05 13.15 -29.88
CA SER A 665 23.74 14.37 -30.31
C SER A 665 23.28 15.64 -29.59
N VAL A 666 22.06 15.62 -29.06
CA VAL A 666 21.44 16.75 -28.36
C VAL A 666 21.01 16.40 -26.93
N ASP A 667 21.23 15.17 -26.47
CA ASP A 667 20.79 14.63 -25.17
C ASP A 667 19.27 14.77 -24.94
N HIS A 668 18.47 14.52 -25.99
CA HIS A 668 17.00 14.64 -25.96
C HIS A 668 16.30 13.31 -26.21
N LEU A 669 15.06 13.20 -25.72
CA LEU A 669 14.10 12.16 -26.06
C LEU A 669 13.13 12.72 -27.10
N LEU A 670 13.01 12.06 -28.24
CA LEU A 670 11.96 12.32 -29.23
C LEU A 670 10.84 11.30 -29.03
N ILE A 671 9.67 11.80 -28.64
CA ILE A 671 8.52 10.98 -28.24
C ILE A 671 7.38 11.21 -29.24
N GLY A 672 6.89 10.12 -29.83
CA GLY A 672 5.67 10.12 -30.63
C GLY A 672 4.47 9.80 -29.74
N TYR A 673 3.40 10.58 -29.85
CA TYR A 673 2.18 10.37 -29.08
C TYR A 673 0.93 10.70 -29.91
N SER A 674 -0.24 10.38 -29.39
CA SER A 674 -1.49 10.90 -29.92
C SER A 674 -2.37 11.49 -28.83
N VAL A 675 -3.31 12.31 -29.28
CA VAL A 675 -4.39 12.86 -28.47
C VAL A 675 -5.73 12.33 -28.99
N TYR A 676 -6.56 11.82 -28.09
CA TYR A 676 -7.87 11.18 -28.38
C TYR A 676 -7.81 10.03 -29.41
N ASP A 677 -6.66 9.35 -29.53
CA ASP A 677 -6.40 8.31 -30.54
C ASP A 677 -6.66 8.77 -31.99
N LYS A 678 -6.69 10.08 -32.26
CA LYS A 678 -7.07 10.67 -33.57
C LYS A 678 -6.16 11.78 -34.08
N THR A 679 -5.18 12.21 -33.27
CA THR A 679 -4.25 13.28 -33.64
C THR A 679 -2.85 12.87 -33.25
N THR A 680 -2.06 12.45 -34.23
CA THR A 680 -0.63 12.14 -34.10
C THR A 680 0.17 13.40 -33.83
N LYS A 681 1.08 13.35 -32.86
CA LYS A 681 1.95 14.44 -32.44
C LYS A 681 3.33 13.93 -32.05
N TYR A 682 4.29 14.85 -31.98
CA TYR A 682 5.66 14.59 -31.59
C TYR A 682 6.12 15.67 -30.64
N ILE A 683 6.92 15.28 -29.65
CA ILE A 683 7.55 16.21 -28.71
C ILE A 683 9.00 15.79 -28.49
N GLU A 684 9.87 16.79 -28.35
CA GLU A 684 11.30 16.58 -28.08
C GLU A 684 11.68 17.31 -26.79
N LEU A 685 12.29 16.59 -25.83
CA LEU A 685 12.64 17.11 -24.51
C LEU A 685 14.01 16.61 -24.09
N SER A 686 14.76 17.43 -23.35
CA SER A 686 16.04 16.99 -22.79
C SER A 686 15.89 15.80 -21.84
N ARG A 687 16.88 14.93 -21.78
CA ARG A 687 16.91 13.85 -20.78
C ARG A 687 16.91 14.41 -19.35
N THR A 688 17.68 15.48 -19.13
CA THR A 688 17.81 16.16 -17.83
C THR A 688 16.48 16.75 -17.32
N PHE A 689 15.56 17.11 -18.23
CA PHE A 689 14.20 17.49 -17.87
C PHE A 689 13.49 16.43 -17.03
N PHE A 690 13.59 15.17 -17.43
CA PHE A 690 12.96 14.06 -16.71
C PHE A 690 13.73 13.73 -15.42
N GLU A 691 15.07 13.78 -15.44
CA GLU A 691 15.89 13.39 -14.29
C GLU A 691 15.75 14.31 -13.08
N LYS A 692 15.52 15.61 -13.30
CA LYS A 692 15.46 16.62 -12.24
C LYS A 692 14.47 16.27 -11.13
N ASP A 693 13.33 15.70 -11.50
CA ASP A 693 12.22 15.45 -10.58
C ASP A 693 12.07 13.97 -10.22
N MET A 694 13.00 13.09 -10.65
CA MET A 694 12.89 11.65 -10.41
C MET A 694 12.97 11.28 -8.92
N ILE A 695 12.04 10.41 -8.51
CA ILE A 695 11.97 9.79 -7.20
C ILE A 695 12.80 8.51 -7.23
N GLN A 696 13.72 8.36 -6.27
CA GLN A 696 14.51 7.13 -6.10
C GLN A 696 13.66 6.05 -5.41
N VAL A 697 13.88 4.79 -5.80
CA VAL A 697 13.21 3.61 -5.21
C VAL A 697 13.96 3.09 -3.99
#